data_AF-A0A8T5BE24-F1
#
_entry.id   AF-A0A8T5BE24-F1
#
_cell.length_a   1.000
_cell.length_b   1.000
_cell.length_c   1.000
_cell.angle_alpha   90.00
_cell.angle_beta   90.00
_cell.angle_gamma   90.00
#
_symmetry.space_group_name_H-M   'P 1'
#
loop_
_entity.id
_entity.type
_entity.pdbx_description
1 polymer ?
#
loop_
_entity_poly.entity_id
_entity_poly.type
_entity_poly.pdbx_seq_one_letter_code
_entity_poly.pdbx_strand_id
1 'polypeptide(L)'
;NGLQLIEFEYPYFLKAGVKYWLVIKGDSSTRVEPLVFAFHYPELSYGGTQLKVKITSDGGQNWYLPENRETDLLFGLVKAPCNPRFFTTQELVEDIEKYHIHNAYEEPAHGLNVYLNVQISNLQKTLVQWFESYTGGKWFSLDFNHPSVLEEARSLRESFCILKVNNSSEVGEMITRFPGMAIIPELDVTEEKLPRVEMYYKMILPNCPSPFMLFNLEDIRVLEKTFKTNISSFWNVTKLMRYFGDYYGRSADTIRVLLIGNRDAQILAEYFLSTTNVTLARIDKDQNLSRFGYFETFNVIVLASDKYSADQLTQDARQRIKEFVKRGGGLVVMFNWPEWIDEIVGFKFTSERVAPGLISYADLNHPILVAYTSIDWYNAYWSANKIIQIGENATFIVKDSNGQPWISYNPYGSGVAILCGAPSDNINEFKYDYLTILTNAIFYAAKKDNTLPAVWYGDSLKEKSLSDYIEYTISGKPGGPLLLWLTTNNNETRIEINLNANFFNIDTDGWVALDAVSWLPVGMGNGTEICIKVQSGTWLPIYIMNDTQDFHILYSNLLIKAQKIYPNQALYEICSDLEQDVWLIVRSTVVPREIRVEANPIRSASGLSTLYKLGEGSYFYDEKNRLTYIGFIAKEKDTTVRIIREETRSAFYMVDENKQLIYALLVLSLVLVELYVLNRAKSRVGGIKEKM
;
A
#
# COMPACT_ATOMS: atom_id res chain seq x y z
N ASN A 1 -22.59 -24.93 -26.67
CA ASN A 1 -23.22 -24.09 -25.62
C ASN A 1 -23.91 -25.02 -24.65
N GLY A 2 -23.66 -24.89 -23.36
CA GLY A 2 -24.39 -25.61 -22.31
C GLY A 2 -24.70 -24.64 -21.18
N LEU A 3 -25.92 -24.70 -20.65
CA LEU A 3 -26.25 -24.07 -19.39
C LEU A 3 -25.57 -24.87 -18.28
N GLN A 4 -24.77 -24.22 -17.43
CA GLN A 4 -24.34 -24.84 -16.17
C GLN A 4 -25.17 -24.26 -15.04
N LEU A 5 -25.88 -25.14 -14.34
CA LEU A 5 -26.58 -24.83 -13.11
C LEU A 5 -25.54 -24.74 -11.99
N ILE A 6 -25.61 -23.72 -11.14
CA ILE A 6 -24.83 -23.66 -9.91
C ILE A 6 -25.80 -23.59 -8.74
N GLU A 7 -25.65 -24.57 -7.84
CA GLU A 7 -26.29 -24.63 -6.54
C GLU A 7 -25.23 -24.36 -5.47
N PHE A 8 -25.61 -23.72 -4.37
CA PHE A 8 -24.71 -23.52 -3.24
C PHE A 8 -24.66 -24.79 -2.39
N GLU A 9 -23.47 -25.19 -1.96
CA GLU A 9 -23.25 -26.40 -1.15
C GLU A 9 -24.08 -26.41 0.16
N TYR A 10 -24.44 -25.22 0.66
CA TYR A 10 -25.32 -25.03 1.82
C TYR A 10 -26.31 -23.88 1.57
N PRO A 11 -27.57 -23.98 2.05
CA PRO A 11 -28.54 -22.89 1.95
C PRO A 11 -28.13 -21.71 2.85
N TYR A 12 -28.10 -20.50 2.29
CA TYR A 12 -27.70 -19.30 3.02
C TYR A 12 -28.89 -18.39 3.35
N PHE A 13 -29.11 -18.12 4.63
CA PHE A 13 -30.24 -17.32 5.10
C PHE A 13 -30.03 -15.81 4.88
N LEU A 14 -30.64 -15.28 3.82
CA LEU A 14 -30.62 -13.85 3.50
C LEU A 14 -31.51 -13.05 4.47
N LYS A 15 -30.96 -12.01 5.09
CA LYS A 15 -31.66 -11.12 6.03
C LYS A 15 -32.39 -10.02 5.28
N ALA A 16 -33.69 -9.88 5.51
CA ALA A 16 -34.51 -8.85 4.87
C ALA A 16 -33.96 -7.43 5.11
N GLY A 17 -33.97 -6.60 4.07
CA GLY A 17 -33.47 -5.22 4.10
C GLY A 17 -31.96 -5.06 3.88
N VAL A 18 -31.20 -6.15 3.76
CA VAL A 18 -29.77 -6.12 3.43
C VAL A 18 -29.58 -6.34 1.92
N LYS A 19 -28.75 -5.52 1.26
CA LYS A 19 -28.30 -5.75 -0.12
C LYS A 19 -27.24 -6.87 -0.11
N TYR A 20 -27.41 -7.87 -0.97
CA TYR A 20 -26.46 -8.97 -1.15
C TYR A 20 -25.88 -8.96 -2.57
N TRP A 21 -24.61 -9.32 -2.69
CA TRP A 21 -23.89 -9.39 -3.96
C TRP A 21 -23.41 -10.82 -4.21
N LEU A 22 -23.77 -11.38 -5.37
CA LEU A 22 -23.20 -12.63 -5.86
C LEU A 22 -22.15 -12.32 -6.92
N VAL A 23 -20.88 -12.49 -6.56
CA VAL A 23 -19.74 -12.20 -7.45
C VAL A 23 -19.27 -13.50 -8.10
N ILE A 24 -19.34 -13.57 -9.43
CA ILE A 24 -18.98 -14.76 -10.21
C ILE A 24 -17.80 -14.40 -11.10
N LYS A 25 -16.65 -15.03 -10.84
CA LYS A 25 -15.39 -14.78 -11.54
C LYS A 25 -15.13 -15.87 -12.58
N GLY A 26 -15.34 -15.56 -13.85
CA GLY A 26 -14.89 -16.40 -14.97
C GLY A 26 -13.36 -16.43 -15.08
N ASP A 27 -12.83 -17.36 -15.86
CA ASP A 27 -11.43 -17.31 -16.28
C ASP A 27 -11.23 -16.23 -17.37
N SER A 28 -9.97 -15.84 -17.62
CA SER A 28 -9.64 -14.79 -18.59
C SER A 28 -9.89 -15.17 -20.06
N SER A 29 -10.38 -16.39 -20.34
CA SER A 29 -10.79 -16.86 -21.67
C SER A 29 -12.31 -16.96 -21.84
N THR A 30 -13.10 -16.69 -20.79
CA THR A 30 -14.54 -16.94 -20.79
C THR A 30 -15.36 -15.77 -20.23
N ARG A 31 -16.06 -15.06 -21.13
CA ARG A 31 -17.23 -14.26 -20.70
C ARG A 31 -18.34 -15.24 -20.31
N VAL A 32 -18.59 -15.33 -19.00
CA VAL A 32 -19.68 -16.12 -18.43
C VAL A 32 -20.75 -15.15 -17.98
N GLU A 33 -21.95 -15.27 -18.54
CA GLU A 33 -23.06 -14.36 -18.27
C GLU A 33 -24.00 -15.00 -17.24
N PRO A 34 -24.21 -14.36 -16.07
CA PRO A 34 -25.12 -14.86 -15.05
C PRO A 34 -26.57 -14.49 -15.42
N LEU A 35 -27.41 -15.50 -15.60
CA LEU A 35 -28.85 -15.33 -15.72
C LEU A 35 -29.51 -15.70 -14.39
N VAL A 36 -30.30 -14.77 -13.84
CA VAL A 36 -31.10 -14.98 -12.63
C VAL A 36 -32.53 -15.29 -13.05
N PHE A 37 -33.04 -16.46 -12.68
CA PHE A 37 -34.41 -16.87 -12.96
C PHE A 37 -35.21 -16.94 -11.65
N ALA A 38 -36.31 -16.19 -11.58
CA ALA A 38 -37.28 -16.30 -10.50
C ALA A 38 -38.45 -17.20 -10.96
N PHE A 39 -38.54 -18.42 -10.46
CA PHE A 39 -39.56 -19.39 -10.91
C PHE A 39 -40.85 -19.26 -10.11
N HIS A 40 -41.92 -18.83 -10.78
CA HIS A 40 -43.22 -18.50 -10.15
C HIS A 40 -44.18 -19.69 -9.95
N TYR A 41 -43.72 -20.93 -10.12
CA TYR A 41 -44.57 -22.14 -10.05
C TYR A 41 -43.94 -23.19 -9.11
N PRO A 42 -44.57 -23.50 -7.96
CA PRO A 42 -43.96 -24.35 -6.93
C PRO A 42 -43.95 -25.85 -7.28
N GLU A 43 -44.69 -26.29 -8.30
CA GLU A 43 -44.76 -27.70 -8.71
C GLU A 43 -43.43 -28.23 -9.30
N LEU A 44 -42.47 -27.35 -9.59
CA LEU A 44 -41.09 -27.68 -9.99
C LEU A 44 -40.05 -27.12 -9.00
N SER A 45 -40.47 -26.66 -7.83
CA SER A 45 -39.57 -26.21 -6.75
C SER A 45 -38.88 -27.40 -6.09
N TYR A 46 -37.63 -27.23 -5.67
CA TYR A 46 -36.93 -28.19 -4.82
C TYR A 46 -37.32 -28.10 -3.33
N GLY A 47 -38.36 -27.33 -2.98
CA GLY A 47 -39.09 -27.47 -1.72
C GLY A 47 -38.30 -27.13 -0.46
N GLY A 48 -37.43 -26.12 -0.52
CA GLY A 48 -36.46 -25.81 0.54
C GLY A 48 -36.49 -24.41 1.16
N THR A 49 -36.90 -23.36 0.43
CA THR A 49 -36.60 -21.97 0.85
C THR A 49 -37.79 -21.00 0.74
N GLN A 50 -38.37 -20.59 1.86
CA GLN A 50 -39.46 -19.59 1.88
C GLN A 50 -38.95 -18.15 1.69
N LEU A 51 -38.62 -17.77 0.45
CA LEU A 51 -38.29 -16.39 0.08
C LEU A 51 -39.54 -15.62 -0.36
N LYS A 52 -40.05 -14.74 0.52
CA LYS A 52 -41.06 -13.73 0.17
C LYS A 52 -40.41 -12.54 -0.53
N VAL A 53 -40.16 -12.69 -1.83
CA VAL A 53 -39.63 -11.61 -2.68
C VAL A 53 -40.65 -10.46 -2.75
N LYS A 54 -40.25 -9.27 -2.29
CA LYS A 54 -40.97 -8.04 -2.63
C LYS A 54 -40.59 -7.63 -4.04
N ILE A 55 -41.57 -7.19 -4.83
CA ILE A 55 -41.36 -6.71 -6.19
C ILE A 55 -41.53 -5.20 -6.22
N THR A 56 -40.73 -4.55 -7.06
CA THR A 56 -40.84 -3.15 -7.45
C THR A 56 -40.96 -3.08 -8.97
N SER A 57 -41.76 -2.15 -9.47
CA SER A 57 -41.87 -1.80 -10.89
C SER A 57 -41.41 -0.36 -11.17
N ASP A 58 -40.74 0.27 -10.19
CA ASP A 58 -40.37 1.69 -10.16
C ASP A 58 -38.94 1.94 -9.65
N GLY A 59 -38.04 0.98 -9.88
CA GLY A 59 -36.62 1.10 -9.52
C GLY A 59 -36.32 0.96 -8.03
N GLY A 60 -37.29 0.53 -7.23
CA GLY A 60 -37.15 0.35 -5.79
C GLY A 60 -37.71 1.49 -4.93
N GLN A 61 -38.56 2.36 -5.50
CA GLN A 61 -39.26 3.39 -4.72
C GLN A 61 -40.42 2.79 -3.92
N ASN A 62 -41.23 1.91 -4.54
CA ASN A 62 -42.30 1.18 -3.87
C ASN A 62 -42.10 -0.33 -3.97
N TRP A 63 -42.29 -1.02 -2.83
CA TRP A 63 -42.05 -2.46 -2.69
C TRP A 63 -43.30 -3.17 -2.14
N TYR A 64 -44.05 -3.83 -3.02
CA TYR A 64 -45.17 -4.67 -2.62
C TYR A 64 -44.74 -6.12 -2.44
N LEU A 65 -45.34 -6.82 -1.45
CA LEU A 65 -45.38 -8.27 -1.50
C LEU A 65 -46.49 -8.67 -2.49
N PRO A 66 -46.23 -9.56 -3.46
CA PRO A 66 -47.28 -10.32 -4.11
C PRO A 66 -47.97 -11.18 -3.04
N GLU A 67 -49.30 -11.07 -2.91
CA GLU A 67 -50.02 -11.85 -1.90
C GLU A 67 -49.95 -13.35 -2.23
N ASN A 68 -49.56 -14.13 -1.22
CA ASN A 68 -49.57 -15.61 -1.21
C ASN A 68 -48.84 -16.27 -2.40
N ARG A 69 -47.65 -15.77 -2.76
CA ARG A 69 -46.75 -16.44 -3.73
C ARG A 69 -45.35 -16.64 -3.15
N GLU A 70 -44.86 -17.86 -3.27
CA GLU A 70 -43.47 -18.24 -3.03
C GLU A 70 -42.74 -18.30 -4.38
N THR A 71 -41.43 -18.07 -4.39
CA THR A 71 -40.60 -18.16 -5.61
C THR A 71 -39.20 -18.61 -5.23
N ASP A 72 -38.66 -19.58 -5.96
CA ASP A 72 -37.23 -19.88 -5.92
C ASP A 72 -36.46 -18.88 -6.78
N LEU A 73 -35.21 -18.61 -6.40
CA LEU A 73 -34.23 -17.86 -7.19
C LEU A 73 -33.14 -18.83 -7.65
N LEU A 74 -33.05 -19.04 -8.97
CA LEU A 74 -32.11 -19.99 -9.58
C LEU A 74 -31.10 -19.24 -10.46
N PHE A 75 -29.82 -19.55 -10.27
CA PHE A 75 -28.71 -18.91 -10.97
C PHE A 75 -28.16 -19.85 -12.05
N GLY A 76 -28.38 -19.49 -13.33
CA GLY A 76 -27.87 -20.23 -14.48
C GLY A 76 -26.72 -19.50 -15.13
N LEU A 77 -25.60 -20.17 -15.39
CA LEU A 77 -24.46 -19.59 -16.10
C LEU A 77 -24.48 -19.97 -17.58
N VAL A 78 -24.42 -18.95 -18.44
CA VAL A 78 -24.37 -19.10 -19.89
C VAL A 78 -22.99 -18.72 -20.42
N LYS A 79 -22.34 -19.67 -21.09
CA LYS A 79 -21.14 -19.43 -21.90
C LYS A 79 -21.57 -19.08 -23.33
N ALA A 80 -21.68 -17.80 -23.63
CA ALA A 80 -22.04 -17.30 -24.95
C ALA A 80 -20.87 -17.47 -25.95
N PRO A 81 -21.13 -17.85 -27.22
CA PRO A 81 -20.10 -17.81 -28.27
C PRO A 81 -19.83 -16.34 -28.64
N CYS A 82 -18.62 -15.86 -28.37
CA CYS A 82 -18.29 -14.45 -28.52
C CYS A 82 -18.00 -14.07 -29.98
N ASN A 83 -18.86 -13.24 -30.57
CA ASN A 83 -18.43 -12.28 -31.59
C ASN A 83 -18.02 -10.99 -30.85
N PRO A 84 -16.76 -10.53 -30.94
CA PRO A 84 -16.31 -9.34 -30.22
C PRO A 84 -16.95 -8.09 -30.83
N ARG A 85 -17.98 -7.55 -30.15
CA ARG A 85 -18.43 -6.17 -30.39
C ARG A 85 -17.53 -5.24 -29.58
N PHE A 86 -16.72 -4.46 -30.29
CA PHE A 86 -15.97 -3.37 -29.70
C PHE A 86 -16.94 -2.26 -29.30
N PHE A 87 -16.84 -1.79 -28.06
CA PHE A 87 -17.56 -0.61 -27.57
C PHE A 87 -16.63 0.60 -27.71
N THR A 88 -17.17 1.70 -28.22
CA THR A 88 -16.54 3.01 -28.02
C THR A 88 -16.66 3.45 -26.56
N THR A 89 -15.78 4.34 -26.10
CA THR A 89 -15.87 4.93 -24.74
C THR A 89 -17.23 5.60 -24.51
N GLN A 90 -17.81 6.18 -25.57
CA GLN A 90 -19.15 6.77 -25.58
C GLN A 90 -20.24 5.71 -25.29
N GLU A 91 -20.27 4.60 -26.04
CA GLU A 91 -21.23 3.50 -25.81
C GLU A 91 -21.07 2.88 -24.41
N LEU A 92 -19.83 2.79 -23.90
CA LEU A 92 -19.54 2.27 -22.56
C LEU A 92 -20.06 3.19 -21.44
N VAL A 93 -19.92 4.51 -21.59
CA VAL A 93 -20.49 5.48 -20.66
C VAL A 93 -22.02 5.45 -20.71
N GLU A 94 -22.62 5.45 -21.91
CA GLU A 94 -24.08 5.42 -22.08
C GLU A 94 -24.75 4.12 -21.58
N ASP A 95 -24.05 3.00 -21.60
CA ASP A 95 -24.54 1.72 -21.04
C ASP A 95 -24.46 1.72 -19.50
N ILE A 96 -23.38 2.27 -18.92
CA ILE A 96 -23.23 2.46 -17.47
C ILE A 96 -24.26 3.47 -16.94
N GLU A 97 -24.44 4.61 -17.60
CA GLU A 97 -25.45 5.62 -17.24
C GLU A 97 -26.89 5.10 -17.34
N LYS A 98 -27.16 4.10 -18.20
CA LYS A 98 -28.46 3.40 -18.24
C LYS A 98 -28.64 2.36 -17.14
N TYR A 99 -27.55 1.76 -16.66
CA TYR A 99 -27.60 0.69 -15.67
C TYR A 99 -27.75 1.22 -14.23
N HIS A 100 -27.32 2.45 -13.97
CA HIS A 100 -27.41 3.10 -12.66
C HIS A 100 -28.59 4.07 -12.55
N ILE A 101 -29.45 3.86 -11.55
CA ILE A 101 -30.66 4.68 -11.30
C ILE A 101 -30.30 6.02 -10.59
N HIS A 102 -29.07 6.14 -10.11
CA HIS A 102 -28.49 7.37 -9.56
C HIS A 102 -27.43 7.89 -10.52
N ASN A 103 -27.29 9.23 -10.58
CA ASN A 103 -26.31 9.87 -11.44
C ASN A 103 -24.89 9.50 -10.95
N ALA A 104 -23.95 9.24 -11.87
CA ALA A 104 -22.63 8.65 -11.55
C ALA A 104 -21.70 9.52 -10.67
N TYR A 105 -22.18 10.69 -10.25
CA TYR A 105 -21.53 11.65 -9.36
C TYR A 105 -22.00 11.52 -7.89
N GLU A 106 -23.02 10.70 -7.58
CA GLU A 106 -23.65 10.62 -6.25
C GLU A 106 -23.09 9.51 -5.33
N GLU A 107 -22.44 8.47 -5.89
CA GLU A 107 -21.73 7.44 -5.11
C GLU A 107 -20.19 7.54 -5.32
N PRO A 108 -19.36 7.49 -4.26
CA PRO A 108 -17.91 7.59 -4.39
C PRO A 108 -17.30 6.31 -4.97
N ALA A 109 -16.82 6.37 -6.21
CA ALA A 109 -16.23 5.23 -6.91
C ALA A 109 -15.04 4.61 -6.14
N HIS A 110 -15.16 3.34 -5.74
CA HIS A 110 -14.21 2.60 -4.90
C HIS A 110 -12.87 2.21 -5.58
N GLY A 111 -12.41 2.99 -6.55
CA GLY A 111 -11.07 2.89 -7.12
C GLY A 111 -10.46 4.28 -7.21
N LEU A 112 -9.63 4.68 -6.24
CA LEU A 112 -9.15 6.06 -6.11
C LEU A 112 -8.48 6.59 -7.39
N ASN A 113 -7.68 5.77 -8.08
CA ASN A 113 -7.05 6.16 -9.34
C ASN A 113 -8.06 6.32 -10.49
N VAL A 114 -9.13 5.51 -10.51
CA VAL A 114 -10.22 5.66 -11.50
C VAL A 114 -11.01 6.93 -11.20
N TYR A 115 -11.34 7.18 -9.93
CA TYR A 115 -11.99 8.43 -9.50
C TYR A 115 -11.14 9.65 -9.86
N LEU A 116 -9.86 9.68 -9.50
CA LEU A 116 -8.95 10.80 -9.81
C LEU A 116 -8.82 11.02 -11.32
N ASN A 117 -8.62 9.97 -12.11
CA ASN A 117 -8.55 10.10 -13.57
C ASN A 117 -9.88 10.62 -14.16
N VAL A 118 -11.03 10.13 -13.69
CA VAL A 118 -12.35 10.62 -14.11
C VAL A 118 -12.58 12.07 -13.71
N GLN A 119 -12.17 12.49 -12.50
CA GLN A 119 -12.25 13.90 -12.10
C GLN A 119 -11.32 14.80 -12.93
N ILE A 120 -10.10 14.36 -13.22
CA ILE A 120 -9.16 15.08 -14.09
C ILE A 120 -9.73 15.24 -15.51
N SER A 121 -10.22 14.16 -16.12
CA SER A 121 -10.84 14.21 -17.45
C SER A 121 -12.13 15.04 -17.48
N ASN A 122 -12.95 15.00 -16.43
CA ASN A 122 -14.14 15.85 -16.32
C ASN A 122 -13.76 17.34 -16.18
N LEU A 123 -12.72 17.66 -15.40
CA LEU A 123 -12.20 19.03 -15.25
C LEU A 123 -11.64 19.55 -16.58
N GLN A 124 -10.83 18.75 -17.28
CA GLN A 124 -10.30 19.05 -18.62
C GLN A 124 -11.42 19.26 -19.64
N LYS A 125 -12.42 18.37 -19.67
CA LYS A 125 -13.61 18.49 -20.55
C LYS A 125 -14.38 19.79 -20.28
N THR A 126 -14.60 20.14 -19.01
CA THR A 126 -15.30 21.37 -18.62
C THR A 126 -14.51 22.61 -19.02
N LEU A 127 -13.18 22.61 -18.84
CA LEU A 127 -12.29 23.69 -19.29
C LEU A 127 -12.30 23.87 -20.81
N VAL A 128 -12.25 22.78 -21.58
CA VAL A 128 -12.34 22.82 -23.05
C VAL A 128 -13.69 23.38 -23.49
N GLN A 129 -14.80 22.83 -22.99
CA GLN A 129 -16.15 23.28 -23.36
C GLN A 129 -16.41 24.75 -22.99
N TRP A 130 -15.83 25.23 -21.88
CA TRP A 130 -15.87 26.64 -21.52
C TRP A 130 -15.05 27.52 -22.50
N PHE A 131 -13.85 27.09 -22.89
CA PHE A 131 -13.03 27.79 -23.89
C PHE A 131 -13.71 27.82 -25.28
N GLU A 132 -14.33 26.72 -25.69
CA GLU A 132 -15.14 26.66 -26.92
C GLU A 132 -16.31 27.65 -26.86
N SER A 133 -17.04 27.67 -25.75
CA SER A 133 -18.17 28.61 -25.55
C SER A 133 -17.74 30.08 -25.42
N TYR A 134 -16.54 30.36 -24.91
CA TYR A 134 -16.04 31.73 -24.72
C TYR A 134 -15.47 32.33 -26.01
N THR A 135 -14.85 31.51 -26.85
CA THR A 135 -14.14 31.96 -28.07
C THR A 135 -14.92 31.73 -29.37
N GLY A 136 -15.90 30.83 -29.38
CA GLY A 136 -16.61 30.39 -30.59
C GLY A 136 -15.78 29.45 -31.50
N GLY A 137 -14.53 29.14 -31.13
CA GLY A 137 -13.68 28.15 -31.81
C GLY A 137 -13.82 26.76 -31.20
N LYS A 138 -13.30 25.73 -31.88
CA LYS A 138 -13.10 24.40 -31.27
C LYS A 138 -11.73 24.30 -30.63
N TRP A 139 -11.65 23.61 -29.50
CA TRP A 139 -10.42 23.46 -28.71
C TRP A 139 -10.24 22.00 -28.26
N PHE A 140 -9.01 21.65 -27.90
CA PHE A 140 -8.67 20.38 -27.28
C PHE A 140 -7.65 20.60 -26.17
N SER A 141 -7.75 19.80 -25.11
CA SER A 141 -6.72 19.71 -24.06
C SER A 141 -5.82 18.53 -24.40
N LEU A 142 -4.51 18.71 -24.29
CA LEU A 142 -3.54 17.62 -24.38
C LEU A 142 -3.22 17.12 -22.97
N ASP A 143 -3.52 15.86 -22.72
CA ASP A 143 -2.96 15.16 -21.57
C ASP A 143 -1.50 14.76 -21.89
N PHE A 144 -0.56 15.36 -21.16
CA PHE A 144 0.88 15.10 -21.32
C PHE A 144 1.30 13.68 -20.88
N ASN A 145 0.40 12.90 -20.27
CA ASN A 145 0.70 11.55 -19.77
C ASN A 145 0.76 10.47 -20.87
N HIS A 146 0.32 10.73 -22.11
CA HIS A 146 0.25 9.70 -23.16
C HIS A 146 1.53 9.63 -24.04
N PRO A 147 2.32 8.54 -24.02
CA PRO A 147 3.64 8.51 -24.68
C PRO A 147 3.61 8.67 -26.21
N SER A 148 2.60 8.10 -26.88
CA SER A 148 2.46 8.16 -28.35
C SER A 148 2.36 9.59 -28.90
N VAL A 149 1.73 10.49 -28.14
CA VAL A 149 1.51 11.88 -28.53
C VAL A 149 2.83 12.66 -28.59
N LEU A 150 3.86 12.26 -27.83
CA LEU A 150 5.20 12.85 -27.92
C LEU A 150 5.96 12.42 -29.19
N GLU A 151 5.54 11.34 -29.86
CA GLU A 151 6.11 10.93 -31.15
C GLU A 151 5.34 11.55 -32.33
N GLU A 152 4.01 11.63 -32.26
CA GLU A 152 3.22 12.43 -33.20
C GLU A 152 3.64 13.91 -33.15
N ALA A 153 3.80 14.50 -31.96
CA ALA A 153 4.29 15.87 -31.79
C ALA A 153 5.75 16.07 -32.27
N ARG A 154 6.56 15.00 -32.38
CA ARG A 154 7.87 15.07 -33.04
C ARG A 154 7.74 15.12 -34.56
N SER A 155 6.77 14.42 -35.16
CA SER A 155 6.48 14.52 -36.60
C SER A 155 5.87 15.89 -36.98
N LEU A 156 5.07 16.49 -36.09
CA LEU A 156 4.43 17.79 -36.29
C LEU A 156 5.36 19.01 -36.05
N ARG A 157 6.66 18.79 -35.85
CA ARG A 157 7.63 19.84 -35.51
C ARG A 157 7.80 20.95 -36.56
N GLU A 158 7.38 20.73 -37.80
CA GLU A 158 7.42 21.76 -38.85
C GLU A 158 6.25 22.76 -38.77
N SER A 159 5.30 22.58 -37.84
CA SER A 159 4.08 23.41 -37.75
C SER A 159 3.82 24.10 -36.40
N PHE A 160 4.66 23.87 -35.37
CA PHE A 160 4.43 24.44 -34.03
C PHE A 160 5.70 25.05 -33.42
N CYS A 161 5.57 26.20 -32.77
CA CYS A 161 6.65 26.91 -32.08
C CYS A 161 6.32 27.09 -30.60
N ILE A 162 7.18 26.60 -29.71
CA ILE A 162 7.05 26.81 -28.25
C ILE A 162 7.59 28.21 -27.93
N LEU A 163 6.68 29.16 -27.72
CA LEU A 163 7.03 30.55 -27.43
C LEU A 163 7.09 30.79 -25.92
N LYS A 164 8.29 31.00 -25.38
CA LYS A 164 8.47 31.48 -24.01
C LYS A 164 8.12 32.98 -23.95
N VAL A 165 7.20 33.32 -23.05
CA VAL A 165 6.74 34.69 -22.81
C VAL A 165 7.27 35.12 -21.43
N ASN A 166 8.00 36.24 -21.36
CA ASN A 166 8.70 36.64 -20.13
C ASN A 166 7.95 37.71 -19.33
N ASN A 167 6.87 38.27 -19.88
CA ASN A 167 6.06 39.31 -19.25
C ASN A 167 4.57 39.13 -19.59
N SER A 168 3.68 39.35 -18.61
CA SER A 168 2.24 39.23 -18.79
C SER A 168 1.66 40.18 -19.84
N SER A 169 2.32 41.31 -20.13
CA SER A 169 1.90 42.23 -21.19
C SER A 169 2.07 41.67 -22.62
N GLU A 170 3.03 40.76 -22.83
CA GLU A 170 3.30 40.15 -24.14
C GLU A 170 2.25 39.08 -24.52
N VAL A 171 1.57 38.51 -23.52
CA VAL A 171 0.58 37.43 -23.69
C VAL A 171 -0.58 37.86 -24.60
N GLY A 172 -1.05 39.12 -24.48
CA GLY A 172 -2.14 39.63 -25.32
C GLY A 172 -1.78 39.77 -26.81
N GLU A 173 -0.54 40.19 -27.10
CA GLU A 173 -0.04 40.30 -28.48
C GLU A 173 0.24 38.90 -29.09
N MET A 174 0.66 37.94 -28.27
CA MET A 174 0.86 36.55 -28.71
C MET A 174 -0.45 35.83 -29.00
N ILE A 175 -1.48 35.98 -28.15
CA ILE A 175 -2.83 35.41 -28.38
C ILE A 175 -3.43 35.91 -29.70
N THR A 176 -3.22 37.19 -30.03
CA THR A 176 -3.72 37.77 -31.29
C THR A 176 -2.90 37.40 -32.53
N ARG A 177 -1.63 36.95 -32.38
CA ARG A 177 -0.81 36.45 -33.49
C ARG A 177 -1.00 34.96 -33.79
N PHE A 178 -1.35 34.13 -32.81
CA PHE A 178 -1.41 32.67 -32.95
C PHE A 178 -2.76 32.09 -32.47
N PRO A 179 -3.85 32.29 -33.22
CA PRO A 179 -5.16 31.75 -32.87
C PRO A 179 -5.16 30.21 -32.87
N GLY A 180 -5.71 29.60 -31.82
CA GLY A 180 -5.80 28.15 -31.64
C GLY A 180 -4.66 27.50 -30.85
N MET A 181 -3.74 28.28 -30.27
CA MET A 181 -2.65 27.76 -29.44
C MET A 181 -2.82 28.16 -27.96
N ALA A 182 -2.68 27.20 -27.04
CA ALA A 182 -2.74 27.46 -25.60
C ALA A 182 -1.39 27.99 -25.08
N ILE A 183 -1.40 29.17 -24.47
CA ILE A 183 -0.23 29.76 -23.80
C ILE A 183 -0.39 29.57 -22.30
N ILE A 184 0.51 28.83 -21.67
CA ILE A 184 0.69 28.80 -20.21
C ILE A 184 1.82 29.78 -19.89
N PRO A 185 1.54 30.98 -19.34
CA PRO A 185 2.58 31.94 -19.02
C PRO A 185 3.31 31.51 -17.74
N GLU A 186 4.65 31.51 -17.78
CA GLU A 186 5.53 31.26 -16.64
C GLU A 186 5.56 32.55 -15.78
N LEU A 187 4.50 32.77 -15.01
CA LEU A 187 4.32 33.96 -14.17
C LEU A 187 5.07 33.84 -12.84
N ASP A 188 6.03 34.74 -12.61
CA ASP A 188 6.69 34.95 -11.31
C ASP A 188 5.75 35.70 -10.35
N VAL A 189 5.18 35.01 -9.35
CA VAL A 189 4.13 35.52 -8.45
C VAL A 189 4.68 35.87 -7.06
N THR A 190 5.52 36.91 -7.01
CA THR A 190 5.87 37.58 -5.75
C THR A 190 4.62 37.97 -4.95
N GLU A 191 4.69 37.96 -3.60
CA GLU A 191 3.55 38.22 -2.70
C GLU A 191 2.73 39.46 -3.08
N GLU A 192 3.42 40.54 -3.49
CA GLU A 192 2.85 41.81 -3.94
C GLU A 192 1.91 41.69 -5.16
N LYS A 193 2.04 40.62 -5.95
CA LYS A 193 1.20 40.30 -7.12
C LYS A 193 0.05 39.34 -6.77
N LEU A 194 0.13 38.58 -5.67
CA LEU A 194 -0.84 37.56 -5.29
C LEU A 194 -2.30 38.08 -5.25
N PRO A 195 -2.59 39.29 -4.71
CA PRO A 195 -3.96 39.84 -4.71
C PRO A 195 -4.52 40.12 -6.11
N ARG A 196 -3.67 40.38 -7.11
CA ARG A 196 -4.12 40.55 -8.51
C ARG A 196 -4.45 39.20 -9.16
N VAL A 197 -3.70 38.15 -8.84
CA VAL A 197 -4.00 36.78 -9.29
C VAL A 197 -5.30 36.31 -8.68
N GLU A 198 -5.50 36.50 -7.36
CA GLU A 198 -6.79 36.23 -6.71
C GLU A 198 -7.95 37.01 -7.34
N MET A 199 -7.76 38.31 -7.61
CA MET A 199 -8.81 39.13 -8.22
C MET A 199 -9.18 38.61 -9.62
N TYR A 200 -8.20 38.18 -10.41
CA TYR A 200 -8.42 37.56 -11.72
C TYR A 200 -9.21 36.24 -11.58
N TYR A 201 -8.82 35.36 -10.66
CA TYR A 201 -9.55 34.11 -10.39
C TYR A 201 -10.97 34.34 -9.86
N LYS A 202 -11.17 35.33 -8.98
CA LYS A 202 -12.49 35.72 -8.46
C LYS A 202 -13.39 36.35 -9.54
N MET A 203 -12.82 36.97 -10.57
CA MET A 203 -13.57 37.43 -11.76
C MET A 203 -13.93 36.28 -12.72
N ILE A 204 -13.09 35.23 -12.82
CA ILE A 204 -13.32 34.09 -13.73
C ILE A 204 -14.26 33.04 -13.09
N LEU A 205 -14.16 32.79 -11.78
CA LEU A 205 -14.91 31.78 -11.03
C LEU A 205 -15.65 32.37 -9.80
N PRO A 206 -16.57 33.35 -9.98
CA PRO A 206 -17.14 34.14 -8.88
C PRO A 206 -17.99 33.36 -7.86
N ASN A 207 -18.44 32.14 -8.21
CA ASN A 207 -19.35 31.34 -7.39
C ASN A 207 -18.68 30.14 -6.69
N CYS A 208 -17.34 30.04 -6.68
CA CYS A 208 -16.63 28.94 -6.04
C CYS A 208 -16.39 29.23 -4.53
N PRO A 209 -16.98 28.47 -3.59
CA PRO A 209 -16.86 28.77 -2.16
C PRO A 209 -15.54 28.26 -1.58
N SER A 210 -14.65 29.20 -1.23
CA SER A 210 -13.26 28.97 -0.77
C SER A 210 -12.30 28.41 -1.84
N PRO A 211 -10.99 28.70 -1.74
CA PRO A 211 -10.05 28.39 -2.81
C PRO A 211 -9.77 26.89 -2.93
N PHE A 212 -9.72 26.42 -4.18
CA PHE A 212 -8.97 25.20 -4.50
C PHE A 212 -7.52 25.39 -4.10
N MET A 213 -6.98 24.46 -3.31
CA MET A 213 -5.54 24.41 -3.01
C MET A 213 -4.78 23.86 -4.22
N LEU A 214 -4.65 24.69 -5.25
CA LEU A 214 -3.62 24.51 -6.27
C LEU A 214 -2.27 24.65 -5.57
N PHE A 215 -1.45 23.59 -5.59
CA PHE A 215 -0.05 23.69 -5.17
C PHE A 215 0.64 24.75 -6.03
N ASN A 216 1.07 25.85 -5.41
CA ASN A 216 1.86 26.83 -6.12
C ASN A 216 3.23 26.20 -6.42
N LEU A 217 3.63 26.17 -7.70
CA LEU A 217 4.96 25.72 -8.09
C LEU A 217 6.07 26.66 -7.55
N GLU A 218 5.69 27.77 -6.93
CA GLU A 218 6.60 28.68 -6.22
C GLU A 218 6.75 28.38 -4.73
N ASP A 219 5.79 27.73 -4.07
CA ASP A 219 6.04 27.11 -2.74
C ASP A 219 7.05 25.95 -2.88
N ILE A 220 7.14 25.41 -4.09
CA ILE A 220 8.12 24.41 -4.54
C ILE A 220 9.50 25.04 -4.88
N ARG A 221 9.73 26.35 -4.66
CA ARG A 221 11.05 27.02 -4.82
C ARG A 221 12.17 26.46 -3.93
N VAL A 222 11.85 25.71 -2.87
CA VAL A 222 12.86 24.97 -2.07
C VAL A 222 13.40 23.74 -2.82
N LEU A 223 12.65 23.20 -3.79
CA LEU A 223 12.94 21.96 -4.52
C LEU A 223 13.59 22.20 -5.90
N GLU A 224 13.87 23.46 -6.26
CA GLU A 224 13.71 23.97 -7.63
C GLU A 224 14.69 23.46 -8.71
N LYS A 225 15.70 22.65 -8.36
CA LYS A 225 16.72 22.19 -9.34
C LYS A 225 16.94 20.68 -9.37
N THR A 226 17.16 20.04 -8.23
CA THR A 226 17.33 18.57 -8.15
C THR A 226 16.08 17.85 -8.66
N PHE A 227 14.88 18.35 -8.32
CA PHE A 227 13.63 17.70 -8.67
C PHE A 227 13.27 17.73 -10.17
N LYS A 228 13.69 18.71 -10.97
CA LYS A 228 13.37 18.70 -12.42
C LYS A 228 14.05 17.54 -13.14
N THR A 229 15.26 17.15 -12.73
CA THR A 229 15.89 15.88 -13.12
C THR A 229 15.25 14.66 -12.46
N ASN A 230 14.93 14.72 -11.16
CA ASN A 230 14.35 13.58 -10.45
C ASN A 230 12.93 13.24 -10.93
N ILE A 231 12.10 14.18 -11.40
CA ILE A 231 10.73 13.90 -11.87
C ILE A 231 10.74 13.05 -13.14
N SER A 232 11.64 13.33 -14.09
CA SER A 232 11.76 12.50 -15.31
C SER A 232 12.36 11.12 -15.01
N SER A 233 13.34 11.03 -14.11
CA SER A 233 13.85 9.77 -13.58
C SER A 233 12.76 8.97 -12.84
N PHE A 234 12.01 9.63 -11.96
CA PHE A 234 10.89 9.08 -11.20
C PHE A 234 9.73 8.62 -12.08
N TRP A 235 9.43 9.33 -13.17
CA TRP A 235 8.42 8.89 -14.15
C TRP A 235 8.86 7.63 -14.90
N ASN A 236 10.14 7.49 -15.22
CA ASN A 236 10.67 6.25 -15.79
C ASN A 236 10.71 5.13 -14.75
N VAL A 237 10.96 5.45 -13.48
CA VAL A 237 10.97 4.50 -12.36
C VAL A 237 9.56 4.03 -11.99
N THR A 238 8.54 4.89 -11.97
CA THR A 238 7.15 4.51 -11.68
C THR A 238 6.56 3.57 -12.72
N LYS A 239 6.96 3.68 -13.99
CA LYS A 239 6.67 2.67 -15.02
C LYS A 239 7.28 1.30 -14.71
N LEU A 240 8.42 1.28 -14.02
CA LEU A 240 9.11 0.07 -13.58
C LEU A 240 8.67 -0.40 -12.19
N MET A 241 8.06 0.45 -11.35
CA MET A 241 7.57 0.11 -10.01
C MET A 241 6.21 -0.61 -10.08
N ARG A 242 6.17 -1.89 -9.71
CA ARG A 242 4.92 -2.66 -9.61
C ARG A 242 4.66 -3.12 -8.17
N TYR A 243 4.17 -2.18 -7.38
CA TYR A 243 3.81 -2.46 -5.99
C TYR A 243 2.48 -3.23 -5.88
N PHE A 244 2.54 -4.44 -5.32
CA PHE A 244 1.38 -5.26 -4.96
C PHE A 244 1.40 -5.61 -3.47
N GLY A 245 0.85 -4.72 -2.65
CA GLY A 245 0.62 -4.94 -1.23
C GLY A 245 -0.48 -4.02 -0.69
N ASP A 246 -1.05 -4.40 0.44
CA ASP A 246 -1.83 -3.48 1.27
C ASP A 246 -0.88 -2.64 2.15
N TYR A 247 -1.41 -1.57 2.75
CA TYR A 247 -0.73 -0.89 3.86
C TYR A 247 -0.50 -1.88 5.00
N TYR A 248 0.70 -1.89 5.58
CA TYR A 248 1.09 -2.89 6.58
C TYR A 248 0.10 -2.96 7.76
N GLY A 249 -0.28 -1.79 8.26
CA GLY A 249 -1.27 -1.62 9.32
C GLY A 249 -2.65 -2.23 9.03
N ARG A 250 -3.04 -2.52 7.78
CA ARG A 250 -4.41 -2.96 7.43
C ARG A 250 -4.63 -4.47 7.37
N SER A 251 -3.60 -5.31 7.54
CA SER A 251 -3.80 -6.77 7.61
C SER A 251 -4.62 -7.18 8.84
N ALA A 252 -5.26 -8.35 8.80
CA ALA A 252 -6.21 -8.78 9.83
C ALA A 252 -5.57 -9.03 11.22
N ASP A 253 -4.26 -9.31 11.24
CA ASP A 253 -3.50 -9.67 12.43
C ASP A 253 -2.82 -8.47 13.13
N THR A 254 -2.92 -7.26 12.57
CA THR A 254 -2.36 -6.05 13.20
C THR A 254 -3.18 -5.57 14.40
N ILE A 255 -2.58 -4.69 15.20
CA ILE A 255 -3.29 -4.01 16.29
C ILE A 255 -4.36 -3.09 15.71
N ARG A 256 -5.60 -3.32 16.09
CA ARG A 256 -6.74 -2.45 15.77
C ARG A 256 -6.82 -1.34 16.81
N VAL A 257 -6.63 -0.09 16.38
CA VAL A 257 -6.52 1.09 17.25
C VAL A 257 -7.71 2.01 17.04
N LEU A 258 -8.45 2.31 18.10
CA LEU A 258 -9.47 3.37 18.08
C LEU A 258 -8.85 4.67 18.60
N LEU A 259 -8.50 5.57 17.68
CA LEU A 259 -7.90 6.86 18.00
C LEU A 259 -8.99 7.91 18.23
N ILE A 260 -9.26 8.26 19.48
CA ILE A 260 -10.27 9.23 19.90
C ILE A 260 -9.60 10.60 20.06
N GLY A 261 -10.08 11.61 19.32
CA GLY A 261 -9.50 12.95 19.36
C GLY A 261 -10.29 14.02 18.61
N ASN A 262 -9.66 15.18 18.44
CA ASN A 262 -10.19 16.32 17.68
C ASN A 262 -9.79 16.25 16.20
N ARG A 263 -9.84 17.37 15.47
CA ARG A 263 -9.39 17.48 14.07
C ARG A 263 -7.94 16.99 13.91
N ASP A 264 -7.06 17.43 14.79
CA ASP A 264 -5.60 17.32 14.60
C ASP A 264 -5.07 15.92 14.93
N ALA A 265 -5.88 15.10 15.62
CA ALA A 265 -5.63 13.67 15.76
C ALA A 265 -5.66 12.90 14.41
N GLN A 266 -6.11 13.53 13.32
CA GLN A 266 -5.93 12.98 11.97
C GLN A 266 -4.44 12.80 11.61
N ILE A 267 -3.56 13.70 12.04
CA ILE A 267 -2.11 13.61 11.76
C ILE A 267 -1.51 12.36 12.41
N LEU A 268 -1.92 12.07 13.65
CA LEU A 268 -1.54 10.84 14.35
C LEU A 268 -2.12 9.58 13.68
N ALA A 269 -3.35 9.64 13.14
CA ALA A 269 -3.90 8.55 12.36
C ALA A 269 -3.06 8.27 11.10
N GLU A 270 -2.63 9.32 10.38
CA GLU A 270 -1.85 9.18 9.16
C GLU A 270 -0.46 8.57 9.44
N TYR A 271 0.20 8.94 10.55
CA TYR A 271 1.42 8.26 11.02
C TYR A 271 1.17 6.78 11.37
N PHE A 272 0.13 6.50 12.17
CA PHE A 272 -0.16 5.15 12.67
C PHE A 272 -0.59 4.14 11.61
N LEU A 273 -0.98 4.56 10.39
CA LEU A 273 -1.27 3.66 9.27
C LEU A 273 -0.07 2.80 8.83
N SER A 274 1.15 3.25 9.13
CA SER A 274 2.40 2.52 8.85
C SER A 274 2.57 1.25 9.72
N THR A 275 1.98 1.23 10.92
CA THR A 275 2.22 0.20 11.94
C THR A 275 0.96 -0.46 12.50
N THR A 276 -0.24 0.14 12.34
CA THR A 276 -1.48 -0.32 12.99
C THR A 276 -2.74 -0.12 12.13
N ASN A 277 -3.82 -0.84 12.47
CA ASN A 277 -5.14 -0.65 11.86
C ASN A 277 -5.89 0.46 12.62
N VAL A 278 -5.50 1.70 12.37
CA VAL A 278 -6.04 2.88 13.06
C VAL A 278 -7.38 3.33 12.48
N THR A 279 -8.34 3.54 13.39
CA THR A 279 -9.68 4.07 13.10
C THR A 279 -9.87 5.37 13.87
N LEU A 280 -9.91 6.50 13.15
CA LEU A 280 -10.08 7.83 13.75
C LEU A 280 -11.52 8.07 14.19
N ALA A 281 -11.69 8.45 15.47
CA ALA A 281 -12.92 8.84 16.12
C ALA A 281 -12.86 10.31 16.54
N ARG A 282 -13.66 11.14 15.86
CA ARG A 282 -13.71 12.58 16.11
C ARG A 282 -14.79 12.93 17.13
N ILE A 283 -14.37 13.45 18.29
CA ILE A 283 -15.27 13.82 19.40
C ILE A 283 -16.25 14.90 18.93
N ASP A 284 -15.80 15.86 18.12
CA ASP A 284 -16.61 16.93 17.52
C ASP A 284 -17.70 16.45 16.54
N LYS A 285 -17.74 15.14 16.23
CA LYS A 285 -18.72 14.52 15.33
C LYS A 285 -19.59 13.44 15.99
N ASP A 286 -19.08 12.73 16.99
CA ASP A 286 -19.78 11.63 17.68
C ASP A 286 -19.29 11.52 19.14
N GLN A 287 -19.70 12.48 19.98
CA GLN A 287 -19.42 12.49 21.43
C GLN A 287 -19.89 11.20 22.15
N ASN A 288 -20.84 10.46 21.58
CA ASN A 288 -21.30 9.19 22.13
C ASN A 288 -20.47 8.00 21.63
N LEU A 289 -19.61 8.14 20.62
CA LEU A 289 -18.93 7.00 19.96
C LEU A 289 -19.94 5.90 19.56
N SER A 290 -21.10 6.35 19.08
CA SER A 290 -22.30 5.55 18.82
C SER A 290 -22.09 4.58 17.66
N ARG A 291 -21.41 5.01 16.59
CA ARG A 291 -21.16 4.22 15.38
C ARG A 291 -20.29 2.97 15.57
N PHE A 292 -19.68 2.82 16.75
CA PHE A 292 -18.79 1.69 17.08
C PHE A 292 -19.43 0.60 17.92
N GLY A 293 -20.56 0.87 18.60
CA GLY A 293 -21.15 -0.08 19.53
C GLY A 293 -20.21 -0.47 20.68
N TYR A 294 -19.79 -1.74 20.73
CA TYR A 294 -18.81 -2.23 21.70
C TYR A 294 -17.39 -2.19 21.14
N PHE A 295 -16.42 -1.70 21.93
CA PHE A 295 -15.03 -1.55 21.50
C PHE A 295 -14.23 -2.86 21.42
N GLU A 296 -14.87 -4.03 21.58
CA GLU A 296 -14.25 -5.36 21.52
C GLU A 296 -13.69 -5.71 20.11
N THR A 297 -14.02 -4.90 19.09
CA THR A 297 -13.37 -4.90 17.77
C THR A 297 -11.99 -4.24 17.72
N PHE A 298 -11.54 -3.62 18.82
CA PHE A 298 -10.25 -2.94 18.93
C PHE A 298 -9.37 -3.65 19.97
N ASN A 299 -8.06 -3.46 19.84
CA ASN A 299 -7.06 -3.91 20.79
C ASN A 299 -6.70 -2.79 21.77
N VAL A 300 -6.68 -1.53 21.28
CA VAL A 300 -6.28 -0.35 22.04
C VAL A 300 -7.16 0.85 21.69
N ILE A 301 -7.47 1.66 22.71
CA ILE A 301 -8.01 3.02 22.55
C ILE A 301 -6.87 4.01 22.81
N VAL A 302 -6.71 5.01 21.95
CA VAL A 302 -5.76 6.11 22.14
C VAL A 302 -6.55 7.40 22.30
N LEU A 303 -6.39 8.09 23.42
CA LEU A 303 -7.06 9.36 23.71
C LEU A 303 -6.11 10.53 23.39
N ALA A 304 -6.12 10.95 22.13
CA ALA A 304 -5.38 12.09 21.58
C ALA A 304 -6.26 13.35 21.58
N SER A 305 -6.61 13.80 22.78
CA SER A 305 -7.53 14.92 23.02
C SER A 305 -7.12 15.70 24.25
N ASP A 306 -7.40 17.01 24.26
CA ASP A 306 -7.31 17.84 25.46
C ASP A 306 -8.41 17.48 26.49
N LYS A 307 -8.23 17.94 27.74
CA LYS A 307 -9.13 17.68 28.87
C LYS A 307 -10.58 18.09 28.60
N TYR A 308 -10.80 19.27 28.01
CA TYR A 308 -12.16 19.79 27.80
C TYR A 308 -12.89 18.98 26.74
N SER A 309 -12.23 18.69 25.63
CA SER A 309 -12.81 17.89 24.54
C SER A 309 -13.06 16.44 24.98
N ALA A 310 -12.14 15.82 25.72
CA ALA A 310 -12.34 14.49 26.28
C ALA A 310 -13.43 14.44 27.38
N ASP A 311 -13.75 15.58 28.02
CA ASP A 311 -14.89 15.73 28.93
C ASP A 311 -16.22 16.06 28.22
N GLN A 312 -16.24 16.16 26.89
CA GLN A 312 -17.49 16.19 26.10
C GLN A 312 -18.04 14.79 25.78
N LEU A 313 -17.24 13.73 25.94
CA LEU A 313 -17.71 12.34 25.73
C LEU A 313 -18.89 12.02 26.66
N THR A 314 -19.91 11.32 26.16
CA THR A 314 -21.11 11.00 26.97
C THR A 314 -20.80 10.03 28.11
N GLN A 315 -21.65 9.98 29.14
CA GLN A 315 -21.49 9.03 30.25
C GLN A 315 -21.46 7.56 29.76
N ASP A 316 -22.24 7.22 28.73
CA ASP A 316 -22.23 5.90 28.08
C ASP A 316 -20.89 5.63 27.36
N ALA A 317 -20.37 6.58 26.59
CA ALA A 317 -19.06 6.45 25.96
C ALA A 317 -17.94 6.23 27.00
N ARG A 318 -17.93 7.02 28.09
CA ARG A 318 -16.99 6.87 29.21
C ARG A 318 -17.08 5.48 29.85
N GLN A 319 -18.30 4.99 30.09
CA GLN A 319 -18.51 3.68 30.71
C GLN A 319 -18.10 2.53 29.78
N ARG A 320 -18.36 2.64 28.47
CA ARG A 320 -17.87 1.66 27.48
C ARG A 320 -16.35 1.65 27.37
N ILE A 321 -15.67 2.79 27.48
CA ILE A 321 -14.20 2.87 27.55
C ILE A 321 -13.67 2.17 28.82
N LYS A 322 -14.26 2.46 30.00
CA LYS A 322 -13.89 1.81 31.27
C LYS A 322 -14.05 0.29 31.21
N GLU A 323 -15.21 -0.19 30.76
CA GLU A 323 -15.47 -1.64 30.65
C GLU A 323 -14.54 -2.31 29.61
N PHE A 324 -14.21 -1.65 28.50
CA PHE A 324 -13.26 -2.17 27.51
C PHE A 324 -11.86 -2.42 28.11
N VAL A 325 -11.30 -1.45 28.83
CA VAL A 325 -9.98 -1.63 29.48
C VAL A 325 -10.07 -2.74 30.53
N LYS A 326 -11.09 -2.68 31.40
CA LYS A 326 -11.32 -3.65 32.48
C LYS A 326 -11.41 -5.11 31.98
N ARG A 327 -11.96 -5.32 30.77
CA ARG A 327 -12.09 -6.62 30.10
C ARG A 327 -10.84 -7.11 29.35
N GLY A 328 -9.79 -6.29 29.25
CA GLY A 328 -8.51 -6.72 28.70
C GLY A 328 -7.89 -5.79 27.66
N GLY A 329 -8.63 -4.78 27.20
CA GLY A 329 -8.16 -3.81 26.20
C GLY A 329 -7.11 -2.84 26.75
N GLY A 330 -6.35 -2.23 25.84
CA GLY A 330 -5.38 -1.20 26.17
C GLY A 330 -5.96 0.22 26.10
N LEU A 331 -5.52 1.13 26.97
CA LEU A 331 -5.77 2.56 26.86
C LEU A 331 -4.44 3.33 26.87
N VAL A 332 -4.24 4.26 25.93
CA VAL A 332 -3.11 5.20 25.93
C VAL A 332 -3.64 6.62 25.99
N VAL A 333 -3.08 7.44 26.89
CA VAL A 333 -3.47 8.84 27.12
C VAL A 333 -2.25 9.74 26.95
N MET A 334 -2.38 10.81 26.16
CA MET A 334 -1.25 11.63 25.70
C MET A 334 -1.16 13.01 26.34
N PHE A 335 -2.30 13.62 26.67
CA PHE A 335 -2.40 15.00 27.14
C PHE A 335 -3.08 15.07 28.52
N ASN A 336 -3.24 16.30 29.03
CA ASN A 336 -4.14 16.60 30.15
C ASN A 336 -5.51 15.92 29.98
N TRP A 337 -5.89 15.02 30.89
CA TRP A 337 -7.10 14.19 30.81
C TRP A 337 -8.21 14.62 31.79
N PRO A 338 -9.48 14.26 31.52
CA PRO A 338 -10.62 14.52 32.41
C PRO A 338 -10.71 13.52 33.56
N GLU A 339 -11.26 13.93 34.70
CA GLU A 339 -11.15 13.20 35.98
C GLU A 339 -11.80 11.81 35.98
N TRP A 340 -12.67 11.51 35.01
CA TRP A 340 -13.23 10.16 34.84
C TRP A 340 -12.20 9.12 34.36
N ILE A 341 -11.05 9.57 33.82
CA ILE A 341 -9.88 8.76 33.44
C ILE A 341 -9.00 8.43 34.65
N ASP A 342 -9.02 9.23 35.73
CA ASP A 342 -8.04 9.16 36.84
C ASP A 342 -7.90 7.74 37.43
N GLU A 343 -9.03 7.05 37.66
CA GLU A 343 -9.05 5.68 38.19
C GLU A 343 -8.48 4.62 37.22
N ILE A 344 -8.49 4.92 35.92
CA ILE A 344 -8.05 3.99 34.87
C ILE A 344 -6.53 4.08 34.73
N VAL A 345 -5.99 5.30 34.65
CA VAL A 345 -4.54 5.55 34.59
C VAL A 345 -3.85 5.44 35.97
N GLY A 346 -4.58 5.48 37.08
CA GLY A 346 -4.03 5.41 38.43
C GLY A 346 -3.37 6.70 38.93
N PHE A 347 -3.59 7.81 38.24
CA PHE A 347 -3.02 9.13 38.50
C PHE A 347 -4.10 10.23 38.41
N LYS A 348 -3.93 11.32 39.17
CA LYS A 348 -4.83 12.48 39.18
C LYS A 348 -4.07 13.80 39.12
N PHE A 349 -4.59 14.78 38.38
CA PHE A 349 -4.13 16.18 38.45
C PHE A 349 -4.65 16.90 39.70
N THR A 350 -3.80 17.68 40.36
CA THR A 350 -4.19 18.65 41.39
C THR A 350 -4.22 20.08 40.80
N SER A 351 -4.58 21.07 41.63
CA SER A 351 -4.51 22.50 41.28
C SER A 351 -3.13 23.14 41.53
N GLU A 352 -2.16 22.39 42.06
CA GLU A 352 -0.79 22.86 42.26
C GLU A 352 -0.06 22.88 40.90
N ARG A 353 0.65 23.96 40.57
CA ARG A 353 1.49 24.04 39.36
C ARG A 353 2.92 23.67 39.71
N VAL A 354 3.55 22.86 38.87
CA VAL A 354 4.97 22.48 39.00
C VAL A 354 5.73 23.00 37.78
N ALA A 355 6.96 23.49 37.98
CA ALA A 355 7.87 23.76 36.87
C ALA A 355 8.35 22.43 36.26
N PRO A 356 8.63 22.35 34.95
CA PRO A 356 9.18 21.13 34.35
C PRO A 356 10.51 20.78 35.00
N GLY A 357 10.62 19.58 35.57
CA GLY A 357 11.87 19.04 36.08
C GLY A 357 12.70 18.36 34.98
N LEU A 358 13.92 17.97 35.33
CA LEU A 358 14.75 17.13 34.46
C LEU A 358 14.20 15.71 34.43
N ILE A 359 14.10 15.12 33.23
CA ILE A 359 13.71 13.71 33.04
C ILE A 359 14.62 12.77 33.84
N SER A 360 14.01 11.74 34.43
CA SER A 360 14.68 10.67 35.16
C SER A 360 14.01 9.30 34.90
N TYR A 361 14.83 8.27 34.88
CA TYR A 361 14.43 6.92 34.50
C TYR A 361 14.00 6.14 35.74
N ALA A 362 12.80 5.55 35.70
CA ALA A 362 12.33 4.59 36.70
C ALA A 362 12.51 3.16 36.20
N ASP A 363 12.26 2.91 34.91
CA ASP A 363 12.68 1.70 34.20
C ASP A 363 13.08 2.04 32.76
N LEU A 364 14.38 2.08 32.48
CA LEU A 364 14.93 2.30 31.13
C LEU A 364 14.84 1.05 30.25
N ASN A 365 14.72 -0.15 30.83
CA ASN A 365 14.65 -1.41 30.10
C ASN A 365 13.21 -1.78 29.68
N HIS A 366 12.23 -0.96 30.04
CA HIS A 366 10.82 -1.19 29.73
C HIS A 366 10.60 -1.29 28.21
N PRO A 367 9.75 -2.21 27.69
CA PRO A 367 9.55 -2.38 26.24
C PRO A 367 9.09 -1.12 25.48
N ILE A 368 8.56 -0.12 26.18
CA ILE A 368 8.19 1.19 25.61
C ILE A 368 9.44 1.99 25.20
N LEU A 369 10.56 1.85 25.93
CA LEU A 369 11.81 2.57 25.73
C LEU A 369 12.90 1.74 25.03
N VAL A 370 12.62 0.51 24.59
CA VAL A 370 13.60 -0.47 24.08
C VAL A 370 14.56 0.04 22.97
N ALA A 371 14.17 1.07 22.22
CA ALA A 371 15.01 1.71 21.19
C ALA A 371 15.98 2.80 21.73
N TYR A 372 15.95 3.10 23.02
CA TYR A 372 16.57 4.29 23.61
C TYR A 372 17.51 3.99 24.77
N THR A 373 18.76 4.43 24.65
CA THR A 373 19.75 4.50 25.74
C THR A 373 19.58 5.74 26.63
N SER A 374 18.89 6.76 26.11
CA SER A 374 18.49 7.99 26.79
C SER A 374 17.31 8.61 26.03
N ILE A 375 16.44 9.30 26.76
CA ILE A 375 15.41 10.19 26.23
C ILE A 375 15.50 11.60 26.86
N ASP A 376 16.71 12.11 27.10
CA ASP A 376 16.92 13.43 27.74
C ASP A 376 16.36 14.60 26.90
N TRP A 377 15.97 14.35 25.65
CA TRP A 377 15.23 15.27 24.77
C TRP A 377 13.73 15.36 25.07
N TYR A 378 13.18 14.50 25.93
CA TYR A 378 11.75 14.37 26.31
C TYR A 378 11.32 15.43 27.36
N ASN A 379 12.12 16.46 27.60
CA ASN A 379 11.72 17.56 28.50
C ASN A 379 10.63 18.41 27.84
N ALA A 380 9.52 18.65 28.54
CA ALA A 380 8.52 19.63 28.12
C ALA A 380 8.90 21.04 28.59
N TYR A 381 8.56 22.06 27.78
CA TYR A 381 8.88 23.46 28.06
C TYR A 381 7.80 24.22 28.86
N TRP A 382 6.72 23.54 29.28
CA TRP A 382 5.55 24.15 29.94
C TRP A 382 5.37 23.68 31.39
N SER A 383 4.71 24.51 32.22
CA SER A 383 4.45 24.21 33.63
C SER A 383 3.12 23.47 33.81
N ALA A 384 3.18 22.20 34.18
CA ALA A 384 2.01 21.34 34.30
C ALA A 384 1.28 21.50 35.64
N ASN A 385 -0.01 21.14 35.65
CA ASN A 385 -0.70 20.79 36.90
C ASN A 385 -0.03 19.54 37.49
N LYS A 386 0.21 19.53 38.80
CA LYS A 386 0.86 18.43 39.50
C LYS A 386 0.04 17.16 39.37
N ILE A 387 0.66 16.11 38.85
CA ILE A 387 0.10 14.76 38.84
C ILE A 387 0.52 14.06 40.13
N ILE A 388 -0.44 13.43 40.80
CA ILE A 388 -0.22 12.55 41.95
C ILE A 388 -0.69 11.12 41.63
N GLN A 389 0.00 10.13 42.17
CA GLN A 389 -0.44 8.73 42.12
C GLN A 389 -1.62 8.52 43.06
N ILE A 390 -2.65 7.81 42.58
CA ILE A 390 -3.84 7.44 43.36
C ILE A 390 -4.12 5.92 43.33
N GLY A 391 -3.59 5.19 42.35
CA GLY A 391 -3.66 3.73 42.28
C GLY A 391 -2.36 3.09 42.75
N GLU A 392 -2.42 2.16 43.71
CA GLU A 392 -1.25 1.46 44.26
C GLU A 392 -0.49 0.63 43.20
N ASN A 393 -1.20 0.17 42.16
CA ASN A 393 -0.63 -0.62 41.04
C ASN A 393 0.03 0.25 39.95
N ALA A 394 -0.10 1.57 40.01
CA ALA A 394 0.42 2.47 38.99
C ALA A 394 1.95 2.55 39.07
N THR A 395 2.62 2.31 37.96
CA THR A 395 4.07 2.12 37.88
C THR A 395 4.70 3.16 36.96
N PHE A 396 5.67 3.91 37.48
CA PHE A 396 6.47 4.86 36.71
C PHE A 396 7.47 4.13 35.81
N ILE A 397 7.58 4.57 34.56
CA ILE A 397 8.65 4.19 33.62
C ILE A 397 9.62 5.37 33.49
N VAL A 398 9.07 6.58 33.32
CA VAL A 398 9.79 7.87 33.24
C VAL A 398 9.08 8.88 34.13
N LYS A 399 9.86 9.64 34.91
CA LYS A 399 9.36 10.73 35.77
C LYS A 399 10.35 11.89 35.82
N ASP A 400 9.91 13.11 36.09
CA ASP A 400 10.85 14.23 36.28
C ASP A 400 11.47 14.28 37.69
N SER A 401 12.40 15.22 37.89
CA SER A 401 13.03 15.50 39.19
C SER A 401 12.06 15.97 40.29
N ASN A 402 10.82 16.33 39.94
CA ASN A 402 9.73 16.68 40.86
C ASN A 402 8.75 15.50 41.07
N GLY A 403 9.08 14.31 40.55
CA GLY A 403 8.25 13.10 40.64
C GLY A 403 7.06 13.05 39.69
N GLN A 404 6.96 13.96 38.71
CA GLN A 404 5.86 13.98 37.74
C GLN A 404 6.02 12.80 36.75
N PRO A 405 5.03 11.90 36.60
CA PRO A 405 5.08 10.84 35.61
C PRO A 405 5.00 11.43 34.19
N TRP A 406 5.97 11.07 33.35
CA TRP A 406 5.97 11.36 31.92
C TRP A 406 5.54 10.13 31.11
N ILE A 407 6.01 8.95 31.53
CA ILE A 407 5.56 7.67 31.01
C ILE A 407 5.30 6.75 32.20
N SER A 408 4.10 6.20 32.29
CA SER A 408 3.69 5.28 33.35
C SER A 408 2.56 4.38 32.89
N TYR A 409 2.39 3.22 33.54
CA TYR A 409 1.28 2.31 33.27
C TYR A 409 0.55 1.92 34.55
N ASN A 410 -0.72 1.53 34.42
CA ASN A 410 -1.55 1.03 35.51
C ASN A 410 -2.40 -0.16 35.02
N PRO A 411 -2.26 -1.35 35.61
CA PRO A 411 -3.18 -2.46 35.39
C PRO A 411 -4.60 -2.09 35.88
N TYR A 412 -5.59 -2.18 35.00
CA TYR A 412 -6.98 -1.85 35.31
C TYR A 412 -7.89 -3.01 34.87
N GLY A 413 -8.39 -3.77 35.84
CA GLY A 413 -9.04 -5.06 35.59
C GLY A 413 -8.04 -6.06 34.99
N SER A 414 -8.32 -6.54 33.78
CA SER A 414 -7.41 -7.40 33.01
C SER A 414 -6.70 -6.69 31.86
N GLY A 415 -6.96 -5.40 31.66
CA GLY A 415 -6.26 -4.54 30.69
C GLY A 415 -5.23 -3.64 31.35
N VAL A 416 -4.69 -2.70 30.57
CA VAL A 416 -3.68 -1.75 31.03
C VAL A 416 -3.96 -0.37 30.46
N ALA A 417 -3.83 0.66 31.30
CA ALA A 417 -3.80 2.05 30.87
C ALA A 417 -2.36 2.57 30.92
N ILE A 418 -2.01 3.44 29.98
CA ILE A 418 -0.69 4.04 29.85
C ILE A 418 -0.84 5.55 29.73
N LEU A 419 -0.11 6.28 30.56
CA LEU A 419 0.21 7.68 30.32
C LEU A 419 1.47 7.74 29.46
N CYS A 420 1.38 8.41 28.31
CA CYS A 420 2.48 8.67 27.40
C CYS A 420 2.54 10.18 27.11
N GLY A 421 2.87 10.96 28.15
CA GLY A 421 2.74 12.41 28.18
C GLY A 421 3.50 13.09 27.04
N ALA A 422 2.81 13.93 26.28
CA ALA A 422 3.36 14.64 25.13
C ALA A 422 4.28 15.81 25.55
N PRO A 423 5.42 16.04 24.85
CA PRO A 423 6.35 17.13 25.17
C PRO A 423 5.82 18.53 24.79
N SER A 424 4.81 18.60 23.91
CA SER A 424 4.03 19.79 23.56
C SER A 424 2.53 19.45 23.59
N ASP A 425 1.66 20.46 23.73
CA ASP A 425 0.21 20.32 23.49
C ASP A 425 -0.13 20.34 21.99
N ASN A 426 0.80 20.77 21.11
CA ASN A 426 0.61 20.82 19.67
C ASN A 426 1.13 19.56 18.97
N ILE A 427 0.25 18.79 18.34
CA ILE A 427 0.58 17.54 17.61
C ILE A 427 1.63 17.77 16.51
N ASN A 428 1.64 18.93 15.87
CA ASN A 428 2.58 19.26 14.80
C ASN A 428 4.04 19.42 15.29
N GLU A 429 4.25 19.65 16.59
CA GLU A 429 5.57 19.87 17.20
C GLU A 429 6.21 18.58 17.76
N PHE A 430 5.50 17.44 17.72
CA PHE A 430 6.01 16.19 18.28
C PHE A 430 7.31 15.77 17.58
N LYS A 431 8.23 15.17 18.33
CA LYS A 431 9.47 14.61 17.77
C LYS A 431 9.22 13.22 17.19
N TYR A 432 9.97 12.83 16.16
CA TYR A 432 9.85 11.51 15.55
C TYR A 432 10.03 10.38 16.58
N ASP A 433 10.96 10.56 17.53
CA ASP A 433 11.17 9.63 18.64
C ASP A 433 10.03 9.60 19.67
N TYR A 434 9.27 10.71 19.85
CA TYR A 434 8.04 10.66 20.67
C TYR A 434 6.99 9.76 20.00
N LEU A 435 6.87 9.81 18.68
CA LEU A 435 5.94 8.96 17.92
C LEU A 435 6.37 7.48 17.95
N THR A 436 7.68 7.19 17.97
CA THR A 436 8.20 5.84 18.28
C THR A 436 7.76 5.39 19.66
N ILE A 437 8.02 6.18 20.70
CA ILE A 437 7.65 5.85 22.10
C ILE A 437 6.13 5.67 22.26
N LEU A 438 5.33 6.52 21.60
CA LEU A 438 3.87 6.42 21.58
C LEU A 438 3.38 5.17 20.85
N THR A 439 4.03 4.78 19.74
CA THR A 439 3.75 3.52 19.04
C THR A 439 4.11 2.33 19.93
N ASN A 440 5.28 2.36 20.57
CA ASN A 440 5.69 1.33 21.52
C ASN A 440 4.71 1.22 22.71
N ALA A 441 4.18 2.35 23.21
CA ALA A 441 3.11 2.37 24.21
C ALA A 441 1.82 1.71 23.71
N ILE A 442 1.39 1.99 22.48
CA ILE A 442 0.22 1.32 21.87
C ILE A 442 0.42 -0.20 21.78
N PHE A 443 1.60 -0.66 21.36
CA PHE A 443 1.91 -2.08 21.27
C PHE A 443 1.99 -2.77 22.65
N TYR A 444 2.57 -2.10 23.66
CA TYR A 444 2.55 -2.58 25.04
C TYR A 444 1.11 -2.66 25.57
N ALA A 445 0.27 -1.64 25.30
CA ALA A 445 -1.15 -1.62 25.68
C ALA A 445 -1.94 -2.76 25.01
N ALA A 446 -1.57 -3.15 23.79
CA ALA A 446 -2.15 -4.26 23.05
C ALA A 446 -1.66 -5.66 23.49
N LYS A 447 -0.68 -5.74 24.40
CA LYS A 447 0.05 -6.98 24.77
C LYS A 447 0.76 -7.60 23.55
N LYS A 448 1.50 -6.73 22.85
CA LYS A 448 2.32 -6.99 21.65
C LYS A 448 3.72 -6.37 21.79
N ASP A 449 4.19 -6.28 23.02
CA ASP A 449 5.53 -5.81 23.38
C ASP A 449 6.65 -6.67 22.76
N ASN A 450 6.38 -7.95 22.49
CA ASN A 450 7.30 -8.89 21.85
C ASN A 450 7.64 -8.55 20.38
N THR A 451 6.98 -7.57 19.75
CA THR A 451 7.32 -7.09 18.40
C THR A 451 8.01 -5.73 18.41
N LEU A 452 8.40 -5.20 19.57
CA LEU A 452 8.97 -3.85 19.68
C LEU A 452 10.51 -3.81 19.61
N PRO A 453 11.09 -2.68 19.16
CA PRO A 453 10.41 -1.51 18.57
C PRO A 453 9.92 -1.82 17.14
N ALA A 454 9.05 -0.98 16.57
CA ALA A 454 8.61 -1.16 15.16
C ALA A 454 9.55 -0.41 14.17
N VAL A 455 9.74 0.88 14.45
CA VAL A 455 10.54 1.86 13.71
C VAL A 455 11.25 2.74 14.73
N TRP A 456 12.51 3.12 14.49
CA TRP A 456 13.26 4.08 15.31
C TRP A 456 14.30 4.82 14.47
N TYR A 457 14.99 5.78 15.09
CA TYR A 457 15.86 6.73 14.40
C TYR A 457 17.27 6.70 14.98
N GLY A 458 18.26 6.98 14.13
CA GLY A 458 19.67 7.08 14.55
C GLY A 458 19.94 8.31 15.45
N ASP A 459 21.07 8.30 16.15
CA ASP A 459 21.45 9.34 17.12
C ASP A 459 21.40 10.78 16.56
N SER A 460 21.62 10.97 15.25
CA SER A 460 21.60 12.28 14.59
C SER A 460 20.24 12.97 14.55
N LEU A 461 19.16 12.30 14.97
CA LEU A 461 17.78 12.80 14.88
C LEU A 461 17.12 13.10 16.23
N LYS A 462 17.73 12.64 17.34
CA LYS A 462 17.11 12.61 18.68
C LYS A 462 16.68 13.96 19.25
N GLU A 463 17.16 15.08 18.71
CA GLU A 463 16.81 16.42 19.19
C GLU A 463 15.63 17.08 18.44
N LYS A 464 15.10 16.48 17.36
CA LYS A 464 14.39 17.21 16.29
C LYS A 464 12.87 16.92 16.17
N SER A 465 12.12 17.89 15.64
CA SER A 465 10.65 17.88 15.46
C SER A 465 10.18 17.17 14.18
N LEU A 466 8.88 16.84 14.15
CA LEU A 466 8.11 16.39 12.98
C LEU A 466 8.33 17.29 11.76
N SER A 467 8.07 18.59 11.95
CA SER A 467 7.90 19.60 10.90
C SER A 467 9.13 19.83 10.01
N ASP A 468 10.32 19.51 10.50
CA ASP A 468 11.54 20.11 9.98
C ASP A 468 12.36 19.18 9.07
N TYR A 469 12.19 17.84 9.15
CA TYR A 469 13.22 16.91 8.65
C TYR A 469 12.80 15.68 7.82
N ILE A 470 11.87 14.81 8.25
CA ILE A 470 11.71 13.46 7.65
C ILE A 470 10.26 12.98 7.53
N GLU A 471 9.59 13.27 6.43
CA GLU A 471 8.32 12.59 6.11
C GLU A 471 8.59 11.19 5.54
N TYR A 472 7.86 10.18 6.00
CA TYR A 472 7.98 8.81 5.49
C TYR A 472 6.66 8.03 5.56
N THR A 473 6.51 7.02 4.71
CA THR A 473 5.43 6.02 4.83
C THR A 473 5.97 4.63 4.53
N ILE A 474 5.46 3.62 5.24
CA ILE A 474 5.80 2.20 5.03
C ILE A 474 4.56 1.47 4.53
N SER A 475 4.68 0.85 3.36
CA SER A 475 3.61 0.02 2.75
C SER A 475 4.18 -1.36 2.43
N GLY A 476 3.51 -2.44 2.84
CA GLY A 476 4.00 -3.80 2.63
C GLY A 476 3.08 -4.83 3.26
N LYS A 477 3.23 -6.10 2.88
CA LYS A 477 2.60 -7.24 3.57
C LYS A 477 3.63 -7.92 4.48
N PRO A 478 3.22 -8.51 5.63
CA PRO A 478 4.11 -9.37 6.41
C PRO A 478 4.73 -10.48 5.55
N GLY A 479 6.05 -10.67 5.61
CA GLY A 479 6.75 -11.68 4.80
C GLY A 479 6.82 -11.38 3.31
N GLY A 480 6.49 -10.17 2.88
CA GLY A 480 6.74 -9.68 1.52
C GLY A 480 7.59 -8.42 1.53
N PRO A 481 7.95 -7.90 0.34
CA PRO A 481 8.69 -6.66 0.26
C PRO A 481 7.95 -5.48 0.87
N LEU A 482 8.70 -4.59 1.52
CA LEU A 482 8.23 -3.29 2.00
C LEU A 482 8.65 -2.22 1.00
N LEU A 483 7.79 -1.22 0.83
CA LEU A 483 8.11 0.05 0.18
C LEU A 483 8.10 1.14 1.26
N LEU A 484 9.29 1.61 1.61
CA LEU A 484 9.52 2.80 2.42
C LEU A 484 9.62 3.99 1.47
N TRP A 485 8.63 4.87 1.45
CA TRP A 485 8.81 6.21 0.90
C TRP A 485 9.48 7.07 1.96
N LEU A 486 10.56 7.77 1.61
CA LEU A 486 11.32 8.61 2.54
C LEU A 486 11.67 9.93 1.85
N THR A 487 11.37 11.07 2.49
CA THR A 487 11.79 12.40 2.00
C THR A 487 12.38 13.25 3.11
N THR A 488 13.31 14.14 2.73
CA THR A 488 14.24 14.77 3.67
C THR A 488 14.51 16.24 3.31
N ASN A 489 14.10 17.17 4.18
CA ASN A 489 13.98 18.60 3.82
C ASN A 489 15.18 19.49 4.21
N ASN A 490 16.32 18.90 4.59
CA ASN A 490 17.48 19.60 5.18
C ASN A 490 18.78 19.48 4.33
N ASN A 491 19.87 20.07 4.84
CA ASN A 491 21.25 20.00 4.34
C ASN A 491 22.18 19.05 5.13
N GLU A 492 21.65 18.21 6.03
CA GLU A 492 22.43 17.24 6.80
C GLU A 492 22.96 16.06 5.98
N THR A 493 24.26 15.80 6.07
CA THR A 493 24.93 14.82 5.19
C THR A 493 24.42 13.39 5.32
N ARG A 494 23.72 13.03 6.41
CA ARG A 494 23.12 11.70 6.57
C ARG A 494 21.93 11.66 7.53
N ILE A 495 20.89 10.92 7.13
CA ILE A 495 19.69 10.60 7.90
C ILE A 495 19.60 9.08 8.05
N GLU A 496 19.13 8.59 9.20
CA GLU A 496 19.15 7.17 9.57
C GLU A 496 17.81 6.73 10.17
N ILE A 497 17.16 5.78 9.50
CA ILE A 497 15.91 5.14 9.93
C ILE A 497 16.15 3.64 10.05
N ASN A 498 15.70 3.07 11.17
CA ASN A 498 15.90 1.68 11.52
C ASN A 498 14.53 0.99 11.69
N LEU A 499 14.36 -0.19 11.08
CA LEU A 499 13.13 -0.98 11.13
C LEU A 499 13.39 -2.34 11.75
N ASN A 500 12.41 -2.91 12.45
CA ASN A 500 12.54 -4.23 13.05
C ASN A 500 12.14 -5.33 12.04
N ALA A 501 13.10 -6.16 11.63
CA ALA A 501 12.86 -7.24 10.68
C ALA A 501 11.76 -8.20 11.16
N ASN A 502 11.77 -8.58 12.44
CA ASN A 502 10.75 -9.44 13.03
C ASN A 502 9.36 -8.78 13.03
N PHE A 503 9.28 -7.46 13.26
CA PHE A 503 8.02 -6.72 13.24
C PHE A 503 7.34 -6.81 11.87
N PHE A 504 8.11 -6.65 10.80
CA PHE A 504 7.64 -6.70 9.41
C PHE A 504 7.64 -8.12 8.80
N ASN A 505 8.10 -9.12 9.56
CA ASN A 505 8.37 -10.49 9.11
C ASN A 505 9.33 -10.54 7.90
N ILE A 506 10.32 -9.64 7.88
CA ILE A 506 11.51 -9.72 7.01
C ILE A 506 12.50 -10.69 7.66
N ASP A 507 13.19 -11.46 6.84
CA ASP A 507 14.06 -12.56 7.30
C ASP A 507 15.36 -12.05 7.91
N THR A 508 15.68 -12.51 9.12
CA THR A 508 16.90 -12.13 9.85
C THR A 508 18.18 -12.78 9.29
N ASP A 509 18.06 -13.84 8.49
CA ASP A 509 19.22 -14.49 7.87
C ASP A 509 19.75 -13.71 6.65
N GLY A 510 19.08 -12.62 6.24
CA GLY A 510 19.57 -11.69 5.23
C GLY A 510 18.47 -10.79 4.66
N TRP A 511 18.75 -9.49 4.60
CA TRP A 511 17.87 -8.47 4.00
C TRP A 511 18.64 -7.51 3.10
N VAL A 512 17.94 -6.94 2.10
CA VAL A 512 18.43 -5.88 1.21
C VAL A 512 17.41 -4.77 1.08
N ALA A 513 17.90 -3.53 1.13
CA ALA A 513 17.16 -2.30 0.85
C ALA A 513 17.75 -1.66 -0.41
N LEU A 514 16.96 -1.62 -1.50
CA LEU A 514 17.30 -1.00 -2.78
C LEU A 514 16.64 0.38 -2.87
N ASP A 515 17.36 1.42 -3.28
CA ASP A 515 16.71 2.64 -3.79
C ASP A 515 16.05 2.27 -5.14
N ALA A 516 14.73 2.42 -5.28
CA ALA A 516 14.04 2.05 -6.51
C ALA A 516 14.29 3.05 -7.67
N VAL A 517 14.91 4.22 -7.42
CA VAL A 517 15.28 5.16 -8.48
C VAL A 517 16.54 4.70 -9.22
N SER A 518 17.60 4.33 -8.48
CA SER A 518 18.84 3.80 -9.05
C SER A 518 18.88 2.27 -9.16
N TRP A 519 17.96 1.56 -8.49
CA TRP A 519 17.99 0.12 -8.20
C TRP A 519 19.21 -0.38 -7.43
N LEU A 520 20.08 0.51 -6.93
CA LEU A 520 21.26 0.14 -6.16
C LEU A 520 20.94 -0.07 -4.67
N PRO A 521 21.66 -0.96 -3.96
CA PRO A 521 21.52 -1.12 -2.51
C PRO A 521 21.91 0.15 -1.73
N VAL A 522 20.97 0.64 -0.92
CA VAL A 522 21.18 1.66 0.12
C VAL A 522 21.43 1.06 1.50
N GLY A 523 21.08 -0.21 1.69
CA GLY A 523 21.42 -1.01 2.87
C GLY A 523 21.36 -2.51 2.56
N MET A 524 22.21 -3.30 3.23
CA MET A 524 22.19 -4.77 3.23
C MET A 524 22.67 -5.24 4.61
N GLY A 525 22.10 -6.33 5.13
CA GLY A 525 22.51 -6.84 6.43
C GLY A 525 21.80 -8.12 6.86
N ASN A 526 22.08 -8.51 8.10
CA ASN A 526 21.54 -9.67 8.80
C ASN A 526 21.13 -9.23 10.21
N GLY A 527 20.29 -10.02 10.88
CA GLY A 527 19.75 -9.72 12.21
C GLY A 527 18.44 -8.95 12.17
N THR A 528 18.00 -8.49 13.34
CA THR A 528 16.67 -7.91 13.56
C THR A 528 16.56 -6.42 13.22
N GLU A 529 17.67 -5.74 12.95
CA GLU A 529 17.71 -4.31 12.62
C GLU A 529 17.96 -4.10 11.12
N ILE A 530 16.99 -3.48 10.44
CA ILE A 530 17.09 -3.04 9.05
C ILE A 530 17.49 -1.57 9.05
N CYS A 531 18.78 -1.33 8.88
CA CYS A 531 19.39 0.00 9.02
C CYS A 531 19.54 0.69 7.66
N ILE A 532 18.80 1.80 7.46
CA ILE A 532 18.74 2.52 6.18
C ILE A 532 19.27 3.95 6.37
N LYS A 533 20.31 4.32 5.61
CA LYS A 533 21.01 5.60 5.78
C LYS A 533 21.09 6.42 4.48
N VAL A 534 20.22 7.42 4.35
CA VAL A 534 20.10 8.29 3.15
C VAL A 534 20.84 9.63 3.34
N GLN A 535 21.02 10.38 2.26
CA GLN A 535 21.44 11.79 2.29
C GLN A 535 20.22 12.70 2.45
N SER A 536 20.35 13.87 3.05
CA SER A 536 19.27 14.86 3.07
C SER A 536 19.05 15.53 1.70
N GLY A 537 17.94 16.26 1.54
CA GLY A 537 17.56 16.85 0.25
C GLY A 537 17.12 15.80 -0.77
N THR A 538 16.96 14.54 -0.34
CA THR A 538 16.55 13.42 -1.18
C THR A 538 15.12 13.01 -0.90
N TRP A 539 14.50 12.43 -1.93
CA TRP A 539 13.18 11.81 -1.92
C TRP A 539 13.38 10.47 -2.60
N LEU A 540 13.20 9.37 -1.87
CA LEU A 540 13.63 8.03 -2.27
C LEU A 540 12.54 6.99 -1.92
N PRO A 541 11.93 6.32 -2.92
CA PRO A 541 11.36 4.99 -2.71
C PRO A 541 12.48 4.00 -2.39
N ILE A 542 12.37 3.31 -1.25
CA ILE A 542 13.30 2.27 -0.83
C ILE A 542 12.52 0.96 -0.71
N TYR A 543 12.90 -0.01 -1.54
CA TYR A 543 12.30 -1.34 -1.57
C TYR A 543 13.13 -2.27 -0.68
N ILE A 544 12.50 -2.92 0.29
CA ILE A 544 13.15 -3.73 1.34
C ILE A 544 12.64 -5.16 1.24
N MET A 545 13.52 -6.15 1.16
CA MET A 545 13.16 -7.56 0.96
C MET A 545 14.19 -8.54 1.53
N ASN A 546 13.81 -9.82 1.61
CA ASN A 546 14.67 -10.91 2.06
C ASN A 546 15.75 -11.22 1.01
N ASP A 547 17.00 -11.44 1.46
CA ASP A 547 18.19 -11.70 0.64
C ASP A 547 18.90 -13.01 1.03
N THR A 548 18.10 -14.02 1.39
CA THR A 548 18.55 -15.22 2.11
C THR A 548 19.00 -16.39 1.24
N GLN A 549 18.63 -16.43 -0.03
CA GLN A 549 18.93 -17.55 -0.93
C GLN A 549 19.63 -17.09 -2.20
N ASP A 550 20.70 -17.79 -2.58
CA ASP A 550 21.25 -17.64 -3.92
C ASP A 550 20.19 -18.01 -4.97
N PHE A 551 20.08 -17.24 -6.03
CA PHE A 551 18.99 -17.33 -7.01
C PHE A 551 17.57 -17.04 -6.48
N HIS A 552 17.44 -16.22 -5.43
CA HIS A 552 16.18 -15.55 -5.12
C HIS A 552 15.90 -14.37 -6.06
N ILE A 553 14.64 -14.17 -6.47
CA ILE A 553 14.22 -12.93 -7.14
C ILE A 553 13.97 -11.89 -6.05
N LEU A 554 14.69 -10.78 -6.14
CA LEU A 554 14.54 -9.64 -5.24
C LEU A 554 13.49 -8.67 -5.80
N TYR A 555 13.58 -8.39 -7.11
CA TYR A 555 12.65 -7.48 -7.77
C TYR A 555 12.25 -7.95 -9.18
N SER A 556 10.99 -7.69 -9.56
CA SER A 556 10.59 -7.57 -10.97
C SER A 556 9.45 -6.57 -11.12
N ASN A 557 9.42 -5.88 -12.27
CA ASN A 557 8.25 -5.10 -12.68
C ASN A 557 7.12 -5.98 -13.26
N LEU A 558 7.35 -7.29 -13.45
CA LEU A 558 6.41 -8.24 -14.04
C LEU A 558 5.92 -9.30 -13.05
N LEU A 559 4.87 -10.02 -13.44
CA LEU A 559 4.36 -11.15 -12.66
C LEU A 559 5.22 -12.38 -12.90
N ILE A 560 5.96 -12.81 -11.87
CA ILE A 560 6.65 -14.10 -11.87
C ILE A 560 5.61 -15.22 -11.72
N LYS A 561 5.50 -16.09 -12.73
CA LYS A 561 4.65 -17.29 -12.70
C LYS A 561 5.31 -18.45 -11.95
N ALA A 562 6.61 -18.65 -12.17
CA ALA A 562 7.37 -19.70 -11.50
C ALA A 562 8.86 -19.35 -11.38
N GLN A 563 9.50 -19.93 -10.37
CA GLN A 563 10.93 -19.84 -10.10
C GLN A 563 11.43 -21.24 -9.79
N LYS A 564 12.45 -21.71 -10.53
CA LYS A 564 13.00 -23.06 -10.46
C LYS A 564 14.51 -22.97 -10.32
N ILE A 565 15.01 -23.13 -9.09
CA ILE A 565 16.44 -23.08 -8.75
C ILE A 565 17.04 -24.49 -8.87
N TYR A 566 18.19 -24.58 -9.53
CA TYR A 566 19.02 -25.79 -9.64
C TYR A 566 20.47 -25.45 -9.23
N PRO A 567 21.33 -26.43 -8.91
CA PRO A 567 22.69 -26.16 -8.41
C PRO A 567 23.58 -25.30 -9.33
N ASN A 568 23.35 -25.31 -10.64
CA ASN A 568 24.17 -24.60 -11.63
C ASN A 568 23.39 -23.63 -12.55
N GLN A 569 22.05 -23.60 -12.46
CA GLN A 569 21.19 -22.71 -13.24
C GLN A 569 19.93 -22.33 -12.44
N ALA A 570 19.33 -21.17 -12.73
CA ALA A 570 17.95 -20.89 -12.34
C ALA A 570 17.11 -20.55 -13.56
N LEU A 571 15.82 -20.88 -13.49
CA LEU A 571 14.81 -20.60 -14.49
C LEU A 571 13.68 -19.78 -13.85
N TYR A 572 13.27 -18.71 -14.52
CA TYR A 572 12.16 -17.86 -14.12
C TYR A 572 11.17 -17.76 -15.29
N GLU A 573 9.90 -18.06 -15.03
CA GLU A 573 8.81 -17.93 -15.99
C GLU A 573 8.04 -16.66 -15.64
N ILE A 574 7.98 -15.71 -16.57
CA ILE A 574 7.52 -14.33 -16.34
C ILE A 574 6.34 -14.03 -17.26
N CYS A 575 5.31 -13.35 -16.74
CA CYS A 575 4.18 -12.87 -17.54
C CYS A 575 4.36 -11.39 -17.90
N SER A 576 4.50 -11.14 -19.19
CA SER A 576 4.68 -9.85 -19.87
C SER A 576 3.49 -9.55 -20.78
N ASP A 577 3.26 -8.27 -21.07
CA ASP A 577 2.59 -7.86 -22.31
C ASP A 577 3.62 -7.76 -23.45
N LEU A 578 3.17 -7.80 -24.70
CA LEU A 578 4.08 -7.72 -25.86
C LEU A 578 4.78 -6.34 -25.90
N GLU A 579 6.06 -6.35 -26.25
CA GLU A 579 6.94 -5.17 -26.33
C GLU A 579 7.13 -4.41 -25.01
N GLN A 580 6.77 -5.04 -23.88
CA GLN A 580 6.97 -4.46 -22.54
C GLN A 580 8.43 -4.55 -22.09
N ASP A 581 8.97 -3.45 -21.57
CA ASP A 581 10.26 -3.45 -20.85
C ASP A 581 10.18 -4.37 -19.61
N VAL A 582 11.07 -5.34 -19.53
CA VAL A 582 11.21 -6.28 -18.41
C VAL A 582 12.43 -5.93 -17.59
N TRP A 583 12.23 -5.83 -16.28
CA TRP A 583 13.27 -5.72 -15.27
C TRP A 583 13.19 -6.90 -14.29
N LEU A 584 14.34 -7.49 -14.02
CA LEU A 584 14.50 -8.56 -13.02
C LEU A 584 15.81 -8.34 -12.25
N ILE A 585 15.73 -8.25 -10.93
CA ILE A 585 16.89 -8.19 -10.02
C ILE A 585 16.92 -9.49 -9.22
N VAL A 586 18.04 -10.19 -9.30
CA VAL A 586 18.22 -11.53 -8.76
C VAL A 586 19.45 -11.55 -7.85
N ARG A 587 19.30 -12.15 -6.66
CA ARG A 587 20.42 -12.48 -5.78
C ARG A 587 21.32 -13.50 -6.47
N SER A 588 22.59 -13.16 -6.71
CA SER A 588 23.56 -14.10 -7.30
C SER A 588 24.89 -14.05 -6.54
N THR A 589 25.24 -15.13 -5.84
CA THR A 589 26.47 -15.19 -5.05
C THR A 589 27.76 -15.31 -5.88
N VAL A 590 27.61 -15.62 -7.17
CA VAL A 590 28.69 -15.79 -8.16
C VAL A 590 28.35 -15.05 -9.45
N VAL A 591 29.37 -14.79 -10.29
CA VAL A 591 29.20 -14.20 -11.62
C VAL A 591 28.39 -15.14 -12.53
N PRO A 592 27.32 -14.69 -13.20
CA PRO A 592 26.66 -15.46 -14.24
C PRO A 592 27.54 -15.62 -15.50
N ARG A 593 27.90 -16.86 -15.86
CA ARG A 593 28.60 -17.20 -17.11
C ARG A 593 27.76 -16.87 -18.35
N GLU A 594 26.46 -17.12 -18.28
CA GLU A 594 25.53 -16.85 -19.36
C GLU A 594 24.14 -16.55 -18.78
N ILE A 595 23.44 -15.59 -19.38
CA ILE A 595 22.01 -15.37 -19.16
C ILE A 595 21.30 -15.45 -20.50
N ARG A 596 20.17 -16.15 -20.54
CA ARG A 596 19.32 -16.31 -21.72
C ARG A 596 17.91 -15.78 -21.47
N VAL A 597 17.32 -15.23 -22.52
CA VAL A 597 15.90 -14.92 -22.63
C VAL A 597 15.37 -15.80 -23.77
N GLU A 598 14.44 -16.70 -23.43
CA GLU A 598 14.18 -17.93 -24.20
C GLU A 598 15.47 -18.71 -24.48
N ALA A 599 15.69 -19.13 -25.73
CA ALA A 599 16.91 -19.79 -26.18
C ALA A 599 18.11 -18.84 -26.35
N ASN A 600 17.87 -17.52 -26.38
CA ASN A 600 18.81 -16.52 -26.87
C ASN A 600 19.69 -15.95 -25.74
N PRO A 601 21.03 -15.98 -25.85
CA PRO A 601 21.89 -15.32 -24.88
C PRO A 601 21.80 -13.79 -24.99
N ILE A 602 21.70 -13.11 -23.84
CA ILE A 602 21.71 -11.64 -23.74
C ILE A 602 23.10 -11.12 -23.36
N ARG A 603 23.43 -9.88 -23.75
CA ARG A 603 24.80 -9.34 -23.62
C ARG A 603 25.10 -8.90 -22.20
N SER A 604 26.33 -9.15 -21.73
CA SER A 604 26.82 -8.56 -20.48
C SER A 604 27.09 -7.06 -20.68
N ALA A 605 26.63 -6.25 -19.72
CA ALA A 605 26.77 -4.80 -19.66
C ALA A 605 27.81 -4.43 -18.59
N SER A 606 28.63 -3.41 -18.88
CA SER A 606 29.72 -2.95 -17.99
C SER A 606 29.25 -2.21 -16.72
N GLY A 607 27.96 -1.91 -16.62
CA GLY A 607 27.37 -1.21 -15.49
C GLY A 607 25.88 -0.96 -15.71
N LEU A 608 25.16 -0.62 -14.64
CA LEU A 608 23.71 -0.40 -14.74
C LEU A 608 23.34 0.71 -15.74
N SER A 609 24.17 1.74 -15.89
CA SER A 609 23.98 2.84 -16.85
C SER A 609 24.19 2.46 -18.32
N THR A 610 24.74 1.28 -18.62
CA THR A 610 24.77 0.71 -19.98
C THR A 610 23.63 -0.30 -20.19
N LEU A 611 23.12 -0.95 -19.14
CA LEU A 611 21.93 -1.82 -19.19
C LEU A 611 20.72 -1.12 -19.83
N TYR A 612 20.41 0.11 -19.37
CA TYR A 612 19.30 0.95 -19.86
C TYR A 612 19.37 1.33 -21.36
N LYS A 613 20.46 1.02 -22.07
CA LYS A 613 20.70 1.53 -23.44
C LYS A 613 20.68 0.46 -24.54
N LEU A 614 20.55 -0.82 -24.19
CA LEU A 614 20.90 -1.90 -25.12
C LEU A 614 19.72 -2.53 -25.89
N GLY A 615 18.47 -2.36 -25.44
CA GLY A 615 17.23 -2.69 -26.18
C GLY A 615 16.96 -4.17 -26.46
N GLU A 616 17.89 -4.87 -27.12
CA GLU A 616 17.81 -6.28 -27.52
C GLU A 616 17.84 -7.27 -26.34
N GLY A 617 18.22 -6.79 -25.15
CA GLY A 617 18.38 -7.58 -23.93
C GLY A 617 19.82 -7.59 -23.42
N SER A 618 20.00 -7.30 -22.13
CA SER A 618 21.32 -7.27 -21.48
C SER A 618 21.25 -7.58 -19.98
N TYR A 619 22.38 -7.90 -19.37
CA TYR A 619 22.52 -8.12 -17.92
C TYR A 619 23.76 -7.45 -17.35
N PHE A 620 23.70 -7.03 -16.09
CA PHE A 620 24.84 -6.50 -15.32
C PHE A 620 24.98 -7.30 -14.03
N TYR A 621 26.22 -7.67 -13.68
CA TYR A 621 26.53 -8.32 -12.40
C TYR A 621 27.32 -7.35 -11.51
N ASP A 622 26.71 -7.00 -10.38
CA ASP A 622 27.34 -6.23 -9.31
C ASP A 622 28.00 -7.22 -8.34
N GLU A 623 29.31 -7.43 -8.52
CA GLU A 623 30.11 -8.33 -7.70
C GLU A 623 30.20 -7.90 -6.23
N LYS A 624 30.20 -6.59 -5.98
CA LYS A 624 30.29 -6.03 -4.62
C LYS A 624 29.06 -6.39 -3.79
N ASN A 625 27.87 -6.20 -4.37
CA ASN A 625 26.61 -6.47 -3.69
C ASN A 625 26.06 -7.88 -3.97
N ARG A 626 26.70 -8.65 -4.87
CA ARG A 626 26.27 -10.00 -5.32
C ARG A 626 24.84 -9.99 -5.89
N LEU A 627 24.61 -9.08 -6.83
CA LEU A 627 23.32 -8.85 -7.49
C LEU A 627 23.45 -8.97 -9.01
N THR A 628 22.45 -9.59 -9.65
CA THR A 628 22.32 -9.65 -11.11
C THR A 628 21.10 -8.86 -11.55
N TYR A 629 21.32 -7.82 -12.35
CA TYR A 629 20.29 -6.99 -12.97
C TYR A 629 20.11 -7.45 -14.42
N ILE A 630 18.86 -7.67 -14.83
CA ILE A 630 18.52 -8.16 -16.18
C ILE A 630 17.46 -7.23 -16.75
N GLY A 631 17.71 -6.69 -17.94
CA GLY A 631 16.82 -5.78 -18.65
C GLY A 631 16.67 -6.18 -20.13
N PHE A 632 15.44 -6.39 -20.58
CA PHE A 632 15.12 -6.77 -21.97
C PHE A 632 13.68 -6.39 -22.35
N ILE A 633 13.39 -6.29 -23.64
CA ILE A 633 12.02 -6.09 -24.15
C ILE A 633 11.35 -7.45 -24.39
N ALA A 634 10.17 -7.67 -23.81
CA ALA A 634 9.41 -8.91 -23.97
C ALA A 634 8.91 -9.10 -25.40
N LYS A 635 9.21 -10.24 -26.00
CA LYS A 635 8.74 -10.62 -27.35
C LYS A 635 7.56 -11.60 -27.33
N GLU A 636 7.29 -12.20 -26.17
CA GLU A 636 6.22 -13.17 -25.95
C GLU A 636 5.51 -12.86 -24.62
N LYS A 637 4.27 -13.32 -24.49
CA LYS A 637 3.46 -13.09 -23.27
C LYS A 637 3.99 -13.83 -22.04
N ASP A 638 4.56 -15.01 -22.29
CA ASP A 638 5.16 -15.86 -21.28
C ASP A 638 6.65 -15.95 -21.63
N THR A 639 7.50 -15.20 -20.92
CA THR A 639 8.94 -15.15 -21.19
C THR A 639 9.73 -15.90 -20.12
N THR A 640 10.66 -16.73 -20.57
CA THR A 640 11.55 -17.59 -19.79
C THR A 640 12.92 -16.94 -19.68
N VAL A 641 13.36 -16.61 -18.47
CA VAL A 641 14.72 -16.13 -18.18
C VAL A 641 15.52 -17.25 -17.54
N ARG A 642 16.72 -17.53 -18.06
CA ARG A 642 17.64 -18.54 -17.51
C ARG A 642 18.99 -17.91 -17.16
N ILE A 643 19.46 -18.11 -15.93
CA ILE A 643 20.79 -17.68 -15.48
C ILE A 643 21.63 -18.94 -15.21
N ILE A 644 22.89 -18.97 -15.67
CA ILE A 644 23.79 -20.14 -15.60
C ILE A 644 25.12 -19.72 -14.95
N ARG A 645 25.62 -20.50 -13.97
CA ARG A 645 26.80 -20.14 -13.13
C ARG A 645 28.10 -20.67 -13.72
N GLU A 646 28.16 -21.96 -13.99
CA GLU A 646 29.34 -22.62 -14.58
C GLU A 646 29.06 -23.10 -16.01
N GLU A 647 30.05 -23.77 -16.62
CA GLU A 647 29.68 -24.76 -17.62
C GLU A 647 28.81 -25.83 -16.98
N THR A 648 27.61 -26.01 -17.53
CA THR A 648 26.95 -27.30 -17.47
C THR A 648 27.91 -28.30 -18.11
N ARG A 649 28.74 -28.98 -17.29
CA ARG A 649 29.50 -30.16 -17.71
C ARG A 649 28.50 -31.01 -18.48
N SER A 650 28.75 -31.21 -19.78
CA SER A 650 27.70 -31.63 -20.71
C SER A 650 26.97 -32.87 -20.20
N ALA A 651 25.72 -33.14 -20.60
CA ALA A 651 24.90 -34.20 -19.99
C ALA A 651 25.61 -35.57 -19.88
N PHE A 652 26.57 -35.85 -20.76
CA PHE A 652 27.53 -36.97 -20.66
C PHE A 652 28.27 -37.08 -19.32
N TYR A 653 28.63 -35.99 -18.64
CA TYR A 653 29.31 -36.01 -17.35
C TYR A 653 28.38 -36.39 -16.19
N MET A 654 27.12 -35.94 -16.21
CA MET A 654 26.12 -36.44 -15.26
C MET A 654 25.75 -37.90 -15.56
N VAL A 655 25.77 -38.32 -16.83
CA VAL A 655 25.70 -39.74 -17.22
C VAL A 655 26.92 -40.52 -16.70
N ASP A 656 28.09 -39.91 -16.66
CA ASP A 656 29.34 -40.53 -16.16
C ASP A 656 29.30 -40.74 -14.63
N GLU A 657 28.93 -39.71 -13.88
CA GLU A 657 28.78 -39.78 -12.41
C GLU A 657 27.59 -40.68 -12.00
N ASN A 658 26.47 -40.64 -12.74
CA ASN A 658 25.30 -41.49 -12.51
C ASN A 658 25.34 -42.82 -13.29
N LYS A 659 26.52 -43.27 -13.73
CA LYS A 659 26.71 -44.58 -14.40
C LYS A 659 26.00 -45.71 -13.66
N GLN A 660 26.12 -45.76 -12.32
CA GLN A 660 25.48 -46.80 -11.51
C GLN A 660 23.95 -46.75 -11.57
N LEU A 661 23.33 -45.56 -11.59
CA LEU A 661 21.88 -45.40 -11.69
C LEU A 661 21.38 -45.80 -13.09
N ILE A 662 22.12 -45.44 -14.13
CA ILE A 662 21.80 -45.78 -15.52
C ILE A 662 21.98 -47.29 -15.77
N TYR A 663 23.03 -47.91 -15.23
CA TYR A 663 23.18 -49.36 -15.22
C TYR A 663 22.07 -50.04 -14.40
N ALA A 664 21.66 -49.49 -13.25
CA ALA A 664 20.54 -50.03 -12.48
C ALA A 664 19.24 -50.00 -13.28
N LEU A 665 18.93 -48.90 -13.99
CA LEU A 665 17.75 -48.78 -14.85
C LEU A 665 17.80 -49.71 -16.07
N LEU A 666 18.99 -49.91 -16.68
CA LEU A 666 19.19 -50.88 -17.76
C LEU A 666 19.02 -52.33 -17.27
N VAL A 667 19.55 -52.68 -16.10
CA VAL A 667 19.34 -54.00 -15.48
C VAL A 667 17.88 -54.19 -15.11
N LEU A 668 17.22 -53.19 -14.52
CA LEU A 668 15.80 -53.28 -14.15
C LEU A 668 14.89 -53.47 -15.37
N SER A 669 15.17 -52.76 -16.47
CA SER A 669 14.40 -52.90 -17.72
C SER A 669 14.67 -54.24 -18.43
N LEU A 670 15.90 -54.76 -18.40
CA LEU A 670 16.20 -56.12 -18.86
C LEU A 670 15.46 -57.19 -18.02
N VAL A 671 15.48 -57.07 -16.69
CA VAL A 671 14.75 -57.97 -15.78
C VAL A 671 13.24 -57.90 -16.02
N LEU A 672 12.67 -56.72 -16.26
CA LEU A 672 11.26 -56.56 -16.62
C LEU A 672 10.92 -57.23 -17.96
N VAL A 673 11.81 -57.17 -18.95
CA VAL A 673 11.65 -57.87 -20.23
C VAL A 673 11.73 -59.39 -20.04
N GLU A 674 12.68 -59.91 -19.27
CA GLU A 674 12.76 -61.34 -18.95
C GLU A 674 11.53 -61.83 -18.20
N LEU A 675 11.07 -61.10 -17.18
CA LEU A 675 9.84 -61.42 -16.44
C LEU A 675 8.61 -61.42 -17.36
N TYR A 676 8.50 -60.47 -18.28
CA TYR A 676 7.43 -60.44 -19.28
C TYR A 676 7.48 -61.66 -20.22
N VAL A 677 8.67 -62.02 -20.73
CA VAL A 677 8.88 -63.21 -21.58
C VAL A 677 8.55 -64.49 -20.82
N LEU A 678 9.02 -64.64 -19.58
CA LEU A 678 8.75 -65.79 -18.71
C LEU A 678 7.25 -65.93 -18.39
N ASN A 679 6.56 -64.83 -18.13
CA ASN A 679 5.11 -64.85 -17.87
C ASN A 679 4.32 -65.23 -19.14
N ARG A 680 4.75 -64.73 -20.32
CA ARG A 680 4.19 -65.10 -21.63
C ARG A 680 4.51 -66.55 -22.05
N ALA A 681 5.62 -67.11 -21.55
CA ALA A 681 5.93 -68.53 -21.70
C ALA A 681 5.05 -69.39 -20.78
N LYS A 682 4.87 -69.00 -19.50
CA LYS A 682 3.97 -69.69 -18.56
C LYS A 682 2.53 -69.74 -19.06
N SER A 683 1.97 -68.64 -19.59
CA SER A 683 0.60 -68.65 -20.13
C SER A 683 0.45 -69.57 -21.35
N ARG A 684 1.47 -69.68 -22.22
CA ARG A 684 1.49 -70.66 -23.32
C ARG A 684 1.56 -72.11 -22.83
N VAL A 685 2.33 -72.41 -21.78
CA VAL A 685 2.40 -73.76 -21.20
C VAL A 685 1.11 -74.12 -20.45
N GLY A 686 0.46 -73.16 -19.79
CA GLY A 686 -0.87 -73.34 -19.18
C GLY A 686 -1.92 -73.80 -20.20
N GLY A 687 -2.07 -73.07 -21.32
CA GLY A 687 -3.01 -73.40 -22.39
C GLY A 687 -2.71 -74.69 -23.18
N ILE A 688 -1.61 -75.39 -22.89
CA ILE A 688 -1.33 -76.75 -23.38
C ILE A 688 -1.87 -77.80 -22.39
N LYS A 689 -1.84 -77.53 -21.08
CA LYS A 689 -2.42 -78.40 -20.04
C LYS A 689 -3.95 -78.34 -19.94
N GLU A 690 -4.61 -77.40 -20.60
CA GLU A 690 -6.07 -77.41 -20.82
C GLU A 690 -6.47 -78.06 -22.16
N LYS A 691 -5.52 -78.67 -22.88
CA LYS A 691 -5.72 -79.34 -24.17
C LYS A 691 -5.14 -80.77 -24.22
N MET A 692 -4.85 -81.34 -23.05
CA MET A 692 -4.53 -82.76 -22.81
C MET A 692 -5.37 -83.26 -21.64
#